data_AF-A0AAE3A8T3-F1
#
_entry.id   AF-A0AAE3A8T3-F1
#
_cell.length_a   1.000
_cell.length_b   1.000
_cell.length_c   1.000
_cell.angle_alpha   90.00
_cell.angle_beta   90.00
_cell.angle_gamma   90.00
#
_symmetry.space_group_name_H-M   'P 1'
#
loop_
_entity.id
_entity.type
_entity.pdbx_description
1 polymer ?
#
loop_
_entity_poly.entity_id
_entity_poly.type
_entity_poly.pdbx_seq_one_letter_code
_entity_poly.pdbx_strand_id
1 'polypeptide(L)'
;MKKKIFSFVLALMVSLSVIPVSVRAEGTGTWDGTTQTAPKAVGGVYQIGTAEELAWFAKKTQGSTTHGISGKLTADIDLNDQNWEGYEMGGTIPSLAGYSGTFDGDGHTISGFYYKNKAAIRTDRTTSMGLFGYVTGANVKNLTVDGQLVVDMQYQTASMSRYYAGGVIGSAKGSNIDHIINDVDITVENDPNSYAKGNAAGVVVYSSYYSDNSNITDTVISNCENRGTITGGSATGGVFESTGSNVTVKNCINTGNVTSLYGQAGGITCYGAGTTIEDSANLATISGLKGAGGIAYKFEYSYSTSAERSGSWAGIIRNCYNAGTINGGASSDYVAGIAAKNSGSTSSIISPAISNEIENCYNVGTINCEATGSSVYVGAIGGYHTQIVTATNLYYLDTSASAGIKSGFRASKTAAVAKTEEELKSADILAALGDGFKKDLGKINNGYPVLAWQTSEGPDEPDVPVTEAYTISAGEDSKINIGEDATVTLTVTNDNETAYNAYFINVAYDAAKLAYKAINTDATVKDENGTLTIAGYGDDKTCGTDNLVLTFTGKASGDAEVSVTAAKIDKSESATVHDAPDATIAAASKVTVSVGGYQVTLDENFEGESTVMPGADYTFTAKDPHYDYTFDAKMGEDAVTPTDNGDGTFTIKNVTGNLNIKAASKTPKTYTVTVEGDGKADVTAANSATYGTDYSFKLTKDDKYIYEVTV
;
A
#
# COMPACT_ATOMS: atom_id res chain seq x y z
N MET A 1 15.04 -32.40 -17.51
CA MET A 1 14.19 -32.39 -16.31
C MET A 1 14.57 -31.21 -15.42
N LYS A 2 13.59 -30.36 -15.13
CA LYS A 2 13.53 -29.31 -14.10
C LYS A 2 14.62 -28.22 -14.13
N LYS A 3 14.50 -27.29 -15.08
CA LYS A 3 15.05 -25.93 -14.98
C LYS A 3 13.93 -24.96 -14.58
N LYS A 4 14.03 -24.50 -13.34
CA LYS A 4 13.62 -23.22 -12.74
C LYS A 4 12.63 -22.37 -13.56
N ILE A 5 11.36 -22.43 -13.16
CA ILE A 5 10.34 -21.41 -13.41
C ILE A 5 10.21 -20.64 -12.10
N PHE A 6 10.96 -19.56 -11.94
CA PHE A 6 10.78 -18.53 -10.90
C PHE A 6 11.53 -17.29 -11.40
N SER A 7 10.89 -16.55 -12.32
CA SER A 7 11.43 -15.30 -12.86
C SER A 7 10.31 -14.40 -13.42
N PHE A 8 9.19 -14.28 -12.69
CA PHE A 8 8.06 -13.44 -13.12
C PHE A 8 7.53 -12.45 -12.07
N VAL A 9 8.23 -12.20 -10.97
CA VAL A 9 7.83 -11.17 -9.98
C VAL A 9 8.77 -9.94 -9.95
N LEU A 10 9.88 -9.95 -10.70
CA LEU A 10 10.93 -8.94 -10.57
C LEU A 10 11.18 -8.11 -11.85
N ALA A 11 10.10 -7.68 -12.51
CA ALA A 11 10.16 -6.83 -13.70
C ALA A 11 9.15 -5.67 -13.69
N LEU A 12 8.66 -5.26 -12.51
CA LEU A 12 7.71 -4.14 -12.33
C LEU A 12 8.22 -3.07 -11.34
N MET A 13 9.54 -2.81 -11.28
CA MET A 13 10.10 -1.70 -10.47
C MET A 13 10.71 -0.57 -11.30
N VAL A 14 10.67 -0.66 -12.64
CA VAL A 14 11.00 0.46 -13.53
C VAL A 14 10.01 0.52 -14.70
N SER A 15 8.70 0.42 -14.42
CA SER A 15 7.74 1.10 -15.28
C SER A 15 7.71 2.54 -14.82
N LEU A 16 7.76 3.51 -15.74
CA LEU A 16 7.37 4.89 -15.47
C LEU A 16 6.02 4.85 -14.75
N SER A 17 6.04 4.91 -13.42
CA SER A 17 4.90 5.32 -12.66
C SER A 17 4.75 6.76 -13.06
N VAL A 18 3.82 7.02 -13.97
CA VAL A 18 3.03 8.22 -13.89
C VAL A 18 2.44 8.14 -12.47
N ILE A 19 3.18 8.69 -11.50
CA ILE A 19 2.68 8.82 -10.13
C ILE A 19 1.37 9.57 -10.34
N PRO A 20 0.22 8.98 -9.96
CA PRO A 20 -1.00 9.78 -9.97
C PRO A 20 -0.68 11.00 -9.12
N VAL A 21 -0.70 12.18 -9.73
CA VAL A 21 -0.76 13.43 -8.97
C VAL A 21 -1.87 13.17 -7.97
N SER A 22 -1.53 13.06 -6.69
CA SER A 22 -2.53 12.96 -5.64
C SER A 22 -3.41 14.18 -5.80
N VAL A 23 -4.58 13.99 -6.40
CA VAL A 23 -5.61 15.02 -6.48
C VAL A 23 -6.11 15.16 -5.05
N ARG A 24 -5.41 15.97 -4.25
CA ARG A 24 -5.88 16.39 -2.93
C ARG A 24 -7.05 17.34 -3.17
N ALA A 25 -8.03 17.27 -2.27
CA ALA A 25 -9.17 18.19 -2.29
C ALA A 25 -8.65 19.63 -2.28
N GLU A 26 -9.26 20.51 -3.09
CA GLU A 26 -8.97 21.94 -3.07
C GLU A 26 -9.02 22.44 -1.62
N GLY A 27 -7.97 23.15 -1.18
CA GLY A 27 -7.93 23.79 0.13
C GLY A 27 -9.21 24.59 0.43
N THR A 28 -9.60 24.64 1.70
CA THR A 28 -10.76 25.44 2.15
C THR A 28 -10.41 26.90 2.37
N GLY A 29 -9.12 27.23 2.34
CA GLY A 29 -8.56 28.56 2.49
C GLY A 29 -8.97 29.50 1.35
N THR A 30 -8.81 30.80 1.59
CA THR A 30 -9.22 31.84 0.63
C THR A 30 -8.06 32.68 0.12
N TRP A 31 -6.82 32.33 0.48
CA TRP A 31 -5.65 33.08 0.03
C TRP A 31 -5.49 32.97 -1.49
N ASP A 32 -5.14 34.08 -2.15
CA ASP A 32 -5.04 34.19 -3.61
C ASP A 32 -3.60 34.03 -4.15
N GLY A 33 -2.65 33.69 -3.27
CA GLY A 33 -1.23 33.54 -3.59
C GLY A 33 -0.44 34.85 -3.63
N THR A 34 -1.08 35.99 -3.39
CA THR A 34 -0.48 37.31 -3.59
C THR A 34 -0.76 38.32 -2.48
N THR A 35 -1.95 38.28 -1.87
CA THR A 35 -2.41 39.23 -0.86
C THR A 35 -1.56 39.10 0.40
N GLN A 36 -1.14 40.23 0.96
CA GLN A 36 -0.29 40.30 2.15
C GLN A 36 -0.87 41.30 3.15
N THR A 37 -1.00 40.87 4.40
CA THR A 37 -1.51 41.70 5.51
C THR A 37 -0.47 41.73 6.61
N ALA A 38 -0.13 42.91 7.14
CA ALA A 38 0.85 42.97 8.22
C ALA A 38 0.26 42.44 9.54
N PRO A 39 0.84 41.39 10.15
CA PRO A 39 0.40 40.89 11.45
C PRO A 39 0.71 41.87 12.57
N LYS A 40 -0.03 41.74 13.67
CA LYS A 40 0.25 42.50 14.89
C LYS A 40 1.52 41.99 15.56
N ALA A 41 2.43 42.89 15.94
CA ALA A 41 3.57 42.56 16.78
C ALA A 41 3.20 42.71 18.27
N VAL A 42 3.48 41.67 19.07
CA VAL A 42 3.33 41.67 20.53
C VAL A 42 4.69 41.31 21.13
N GLY A 43 5.29 42.23 21.90
CA GLY A 43 6.61 42.00 22.51
C GLY A 43 7.74 41.76 21.49
N GLY A 44 7.64 42.30 20.27
CA GLY A 44 8.62 42.07 19.20
C GLY A 44 8.42 40.78 18.40
N VAL A 45 7.37 40.00 18.71
CA VAL A 45 6.99 38.79 17.97
C VAL A 45 5.71 39.05 17.18
N TYR A 46 5.77 38.84 15.87
CA TYR A 46 4.61 38.93 14.98
C TYR A 46 3.65 37.76 15.23
N GLN A 47 2.39 38.07 15.54
CA GLN A 47 1.33 37.09 15.77
C GLN A 47 0.63 36.81 14.43
N ILE A 48 0.77 35.59 13.92
CA ILE A 48 0.35 35.21 12.56
C ILE A 48 -0.84 34.28 12.68
N GLY A 49 -2.02 34.73 12.23
CA GLY A 49 -3.27 33.97 12.29
C GLY A 49 -3.91 33.70 10.93
N THR A 50 -3.38 34.28 9.84
CA THR A 50 -3.90 34.06 8.49
C THR A 50 -2.79 33.83 7.45
N ALA A 51 -3.17 33.29 6.29
CA ALA A 51 -2.26 33.06 5.17
C ALA A 51 -1.67 34.37 4.62
N GLU A 52 -2.45 35.45 4.55
CA GLU A 52 -1.97 36.78 4.13
C GLU A 52 -0.93 37.34 5.10
N GLU A 53 -1.10 37.09 6.40
CA GLU A 53 -0.14 37.48 7.44
C GLU A 53 1.16 36.67 7.36
N LEU A 54 1.05 35.36 7.08
CA LEU A 54 2.20 34.50 6.86
C LEU A 54 2.97 34.92 5.61
N ALA A 55 2.28 35.19 4.50
CA ALA A 55 2.87 35.67 3.26
C ALA A 55 3.60 37.01 3.46
N TRP A 56 2.99 37.95 4.21
CA TRP A 56 3.64 39.21 4.56
C TRP A 56 4.90 38.98 5.39
N PHE A 57 4.80 38.16 6.43
CA PHE A 57 5.92 37.84 7.31
C PHE A 57 7.07 37.23 6.51
N ALA A 58 6.75 36.26 5.65
CA ALA A 58 7.72 35.58 4.82
C ALA A 58 8.49 36.54 3.90
N LYS A 59 7.79 37.44 3.19
CA LYS A 59 8.45 38.50 2.40
C LYS A 59 9.29 39.43 3.27
N LYS A 60 8.81 39.78 4.46
CA LYS A 60 9.54 40.65 5.39
C LYS A 60 10.88 40.03 5.82
N THR A 61 10.95 38.71 6.03
CA THR A 61 12.20 38.03 6.42
C THR A 61 13.30 38.08 5.35
N GLN A 62 12.95 38.33 4.08
CA GLN A 62 13.91 38.39 2.98
C GLN A 62 14.70 39.71 2.94
N GLY A 63 14.30 40.70 3.73
CA GLY A 63 14.98 42.00 3.81
C GLY A 63 16.29 41.93 4.61
N SER A 64 17.33 42.63 4.13
CA SER A 64 18.68 42.64 4.71
C SER A 64 18.77 43.21 6.13
N THR A 65 17.74 43.89 6.64
CA THR A 65 17.67 44.42 8.02
C THR A 65 16.54 43.80 8.83
N THR A 66 15.74 42.92 8.23
CA THR A 66 14.52 42.35 8.80
C THR A 66 14.56 40.83 8.86
N HIS A 67 15.68 40.21 8.51
CA HIS A 67 15.89 38.77 8.58
C HIS A 67 15.91 38.18 10.00
N GLY A 68 16.04 39.03 11.03
CA GLY A 68 16.03 38.64 12.45
C GLY A 68 14.67 38.77 13.15
N ILE A 69 13.59 39.11 12.44
CA ILE A 69 12.27 39.24 13.07
C ILE A 69 11.73 37.89 13.55
N SER A 70 10.97 37.89 14.64
CA SER A 70 10.37 36.66 15.17
C SER A 70 8.87 36.60 14.89
N GLY A 71 8.37 35.42 14.60
CA GLY A 71 6.97 35.12 14.30
C GLY A 71 6.46 33.98 15.15
N LYS A 72 5.18 34.03 15.50
CA LYS A 72 4.47 32.96 16.19
C LYS A 72 3.12 32.72 15.53
N LEU A 73 2.81 31.47 15.20
CA LEU A 73 1.47 31.11 14.73
C LEU A 73 0.47 31.19 15.88
N THR A 74 -0.74 31.65 15.58
CA THR A 74 -1.85 31.77 16.54
C THR A 74 -3.10 31.00 16.12
N ALA A 75 -3.03 30.36 14.96
CA ALA A 75 -4.03 29.49 14.38
C ALA A 75 -3.35 28.59 13.33
N ASP A 76 -4.03 27.52 12.94
CA ASP A 76 -3.69 26.79 11.73
C ASP A 76 -3.89 27.68 10.51
N ILE A 77 -3.06 27.51 9.48
CA ILE A 77 -3.04 28.34 8.28
C ILE A 77 -3.23 27.46 7.05
N ASP A 78 -4.28 27.73 6.27
CA ASP A 78 -4.49 27.11 4.96
C ASP A 78 -4.01 28.06 3.84
N LEU A 79 -2.97 27.64 3.11
CA LEU A 79 -2.40 28.36 1.99
C LEU A 79 -3.16 28.15 0.67
N ASN A 80 -4.25 27.39 0.68
CA ASN A 80 -5.18 27.23 -0.45
C ASN A 80 -4.49 26.77 -1.75
N ASP A 81 -3.50 25.88 -1.62
CA ASP A 81 -2.70 25.32 -2.71
C ASP A 81 -2.08 26.38 -3.64
N GLN A 82 -1.89 27.60 -3.13
CA GLN A 82 -1.30 28.68 -3.89
C GLN A 82 0.21 28.55 -3.94
N ASN A 83 0.78 28.80 -5.12
CA ASN A 83 2.20 28.57 -5.35
C ASN A 83 3.08 29.54 -4.52
N TRP A 84 3.80 28.98 -3.56
CA TRP A 84 4.65 29.64 -2.58
C TRP A 84 5.95 30.22 -3.16
N GLU A 85 6.31 29.91 -4.41
CA GLU A 85 7.56 30.41 -5.02
C GLU A 85 7.67 31.94 -4.90
N GLY A 86 8.77 32.39 -4.30
CA GLY A 86 9.06 33.78 -3.97
C GLY A 86 8.77 34.16 -2.52
N TYR A 87 8.05 33.34 -1.74
CA TYR A 87 7.76 33.56 -0.32
C TYR A 87 8.65 32.72 0.60
N GLU A 88 9.75 32.17 0.11
CA GLU A 88 10.65 31.36 0.92
C GLU A 88 11.25 32.23 2.03
N MET A 89 11.00 31.89 3.29
CA MET A 89 11.50 32.68 4.41
C MET A 89 13.03 32.66 4.43
N GLY A 90 13.65 33.83 4.63
CA GLY A 90 15.10 34.02 4.52
C GLY A 90 15.65 34.06 3.09
N GLY A 91 14.79 33.84 2.09
CA GLY A 91 15.13 33.84 0.67
C GLY A 91 15.83 32.57 0.21
N THR A 92 16.02 32.44 -1.11
CA THR A 92 16.46 31.18 -1.74
C THR A 92 17.97 31.04 -1.94
N ILE A 93 18.77 32.07 -1.59
CA ILE A 93 20.20 32.12 -1.93
C ILE A 93 21.09 32.42 -0.70
N PRO A 94 22.27 31.78 -0.56
CA PRO A 94 23.14 31.95 0.62
C PRO A 94 23.79 33.32 0.78
N SER A 95 23.77 34.16 -0.27
CA SER A 95 24.33 35.52 -0.21
C SER A 95 23.42 36.52 0.50
N LEU A 96 22.19 36.11 0.84
CA LEU A 96 21.33 36.82 1.78
C LEU A 96 21.73 36.38 3.20
N ALA A 97 21.47 37.23 4.21
CA ALA A 97 21.77 36.89 5.60
C ALA A 97 21.08 35.60 6.08
N GLY A 98 19.98 35.22 5.43
CA GLY A 98 19.12 34.10 5.84
C GLY A 98 18.23 34.48 7.01
N TYR A 99 17.11 33.76 7.17
CA TYR A 99 16.24 33.96 8.32
C TYR A 99 17.00 33.60 9.61
N SER A 100 16.95 34.46 10.61
CA SER A 100 17.74 34.37 11.85
C SER A 100 16.93 34.64 13.12
N GLY A 101 15.62 34.82 12.96
CA GLY A 101 14.70 35.01 14.08
C GLY A 101 14.22 33.70 14.69
N THR A 102 13.21 33.81 15.56
CA THR A 102 12.45 32.65 16.05
C THR A 102 11.12 32.56 15.30
N PHE A 103 10.86 31.40 14.68
CA PHE A 103 9.55 31.04 14.15
C PHE A 103 8.98 29.90 15.01
N ASP A 104 7.94 30.20 15.78
CA ASP A 104 7.25 29.24 16.65
C ASP A 104 5.89 28.91 16.05
N GLY A 105 5.72 27.67 15.58
CA GLY A 105 4.43 27.19 15.10
C GLY A 105 3.42 26.97 16.23
N ASP A 106 3.84 26.95 17.50
CA ASP A 106 2.97 26.71 18.67
C ASP A 106 2.12 25.42 18.59
N GLY A 107 2.55 24.45 17.78
CA GLY A 107 1.82 23.21 17.51
C GLY A 107 0.82 23.32 16.36
N HIS A 108 0.72 24.47 15.69
CA HIS A 108 -0.18 24.68 14.55
C HIS A 108 0.36 24.07 13.24
N THR A 109 -0.57 23.88 12.31
CA THR A 109 -0.29 23.37 10.96
C THR A 109 -0.38 24.47 9.92
N ILE A 110 0.56 24.47 8.98
CA ILE A 110 0.44 25.17 7.70
C ILE A 110 0.05 24.13 6.64
N SER A 111 -1.20 24.14 6.19
CA SER A 111 -1.74 23.23 5.19
C SER A 111 -1.86 23.91 3.82
N GLY A 112 -2.11 23.12 2.77
CA GLY A 112 -2.22 23.63 1.40
C GLY A 112 -0.91 24.25 0.89
N PHE A 113 0.24 23.90 1.49
CA PHE A 113 1.53 24.38 1.02
C PHE A 113 1.77 23.82 -0.37
N TYR A 114 1.87 24.68 -1.38
CA TYR A 114 2.21 24.26 -2.73
C TYR A 114 3.41 25.05 -3.23
N TYR A 115 4.42 24.35 -3.73
CA TYR A 115 5.57 24.98 -4.36
C TYR A 115 5.82 24.34 -5.72
N LYS A 116 5.94 25.16 -6.77
CA LYS A 116 6.41 24.71 -8.08
C LYS A 116 7.21 25.80 -8.76
N ASN A 117 8.45 25.52 -9.16
CA ASN A 117 9.30 26.52 -9.81
C ASN A 117 8.70 26.97 -11.16
N LYS A 118 8.56 28.28 -11.38
CA LYS A 118 8.00 28.87 -12.62
C LYS A 118 9.04 29.15 -13.69
N ALA A 119 10.31 28.94 -13.38
CA ALA A 119 11.43 29.23 -14.27
C ALA A 119 12.56 28.23 -14.10
N ALA A 120 13.55 28.35 -14.99
CA ALA A 120 14.72 27.50 -14.91
C ALA A 120 15.50 27.73 -13.61
N ILE A 121 15.72 26.65 -12.85
CA ILE A 121 16.65 26.65 -11.72
C ILE A 121 18.02 27.11 -12.22
N ARG A 122 18.64 28.03 -11.47
CA ARG A 122 19.86 28.71 -11.89
C ARG A 122 21.09 27.81 -11.80
N THR A 123 21.96 27.92 -12.80
CA THR A 123 23.21 27.15 -12.86
C THR A 123 24.35 27.78 -12.06
N ASP A 124 24.30 29.07 -11.74
CA ASP A 124 25.42 29.82 -11.16
C ASP A 124 25.42 29.84 -9.63
N ARG A 125 24.38 29.32 -8.98
CA ARG A 125 24.22 29.27 -7.52
C ARG A 125 23.29 28.16 -7.10
N THR A 126 23.32 27.81 -5.82
CA THR A 126 22.35 26.88 -5.23
C THR A 126 21.05 27.60 -4.89
N THR A 127 19.93 27.07 -5.36
CA THR A 127 18.58 27.55 -5.00
C THR A 127 18.01 26.68 -3.88
N SER A 128 17.66 27.30 -2.75
CA SER A 128 17.04 26.63 -1.60
C SER A 128 15.53 26.84 -1.64
N MET A 129 14.77 25.75 -1.74
CA MET A 129 13.31 25.72 -1.90
C MET A 129 12.67 25.04 -0.67
N GLY A 130 11.49 25.53 -0.28
CA GLY A 130 10.74 25.07 0.89
C GLY A 130 9.91 26.22 1.48
N LEU A 131 9.21 25.98 2.58
CA LEU A 131 8.58 27.06 3.37
C LEU A 131 9.64 28.10 3.79
N PHE A 132 10.79 27.61 4.23
CA PHE A 132 12.01 28.36 4.46
C PHE A 132 13.03 28.03 3.36
N GLY A 133 13.65 29.07 2.80
CA GLY A 133 14.76 28.89 1.86
C GLY A 133 16.05 28.68 2.62
N TYR A 134 16.64 29.77 3.10
CA TYR A 134 17.93 29.78 3.80
C TYR A 134 17.78 30.34 5.23
N VAL A 135 18.12 29.54 6.24
CA VAL A 135 18.07 29.92 7.66
C VAL A 135 19.47 29.90 8.28
N THR A 136 19.76 30.90 9.12
CA THR A 136 21.07 31.15 9.72
C THR A 136 20.90 31.60 11.17
N GLY A 137 21.39 30.84 12.15
CA GLY A 137 21.27 31.24 13.57
C GLY A 137 19.82 31.29 14.08
N ALA A 138 18.89 30.64 13.38
CA ALA A 138 17.46 30.73 13.66
C ALA A 138 16.99 29.67 14.65
N ASN A 139 15.83 29.90 15.25
CA ASN A 139 15.06 28.88 15.97
C ASN A 139 13.75 28.65 15.21
N VAL A 140 13.57 27.47 14.62
CA VAL A 140 12.34 27.09 13.92
C VAL A 140 11.75 25.90 14.66
N LYS A 141 10.53 26.03 15.20
CA LYS A 141 9.98 24.97 16.06
C LYS A 141 8.47 24.81 16.07
N ASN A 142 8.01 23.67 16.59
CA ASN A 142 6.61 23.35 16.89
C ASN A 142 5.66 23.53 15.70
N LEU A 143 6.03 23.02 14.53
CA LEU A 143 5.34 23.31 13.28
C LEU A 143 5.10 22.04 12.47
N THR A 144 3.87 21.88 12.00
CA THR A 144 3.55 20.92 10.94
C THR A 144 3.40 21.68 9.62
N VAL A 145 4.02 21.19 8.55
CA VAL A 145 3.80 21.69 7.18
C VAL A 145 3.24 20.56 6.34
N ASP A 146 2.08 20.79 5.75
CA ASP A 146 1.33 19.82 4.97
C ASP A 146 1.10 20.36 3.55
N GLY A 147 1.43 19.58 2.53
CA GLY A 147 1.33 20.04 1.15
C GLY A 147 2.16 19.28 0.12
N GLN A 148 2.62 19.99 -0.91
CA GLN A 148 3.42 19.47 -2.01
C GLN A 148 4.52 20.45 -2.47
N LEU A 149 5.71 19.93 -2.74
CA LEU A 149 6.80 20.63 -3.45
C LEU A 149 7.13 19.88 -4.74
N VAL A 150 6.85 20.52 -5.86
CA VAL A 150 7.15 20.01 -7.20
C VAL A 150 8.41 20.68 -7.76
N VAL A 151 9.42 19.87 -8.04
CA VAL A 151 10.59 20.28 -8.81
C VAL A 151 10.32 19.99 -10.29
N ASP A 152 9.95 21.03 -11.02
CA ASP A 152 9.58 20.94 -12.43
C ASP A 152 10.80 21.17 -13.34
N MET A 153 11.14 20.14 -14.13
CA MET A 153 12.28 20.19 -15.04
C MET A 153 11.94 20.70 -16.44
N GLN A 154 10.69 21.12 -16.71
CA GLN A 154 10.26 21.57 -18.04
C GLN A 154 11.08 22.75 -18.60
N TYR A 155 11.65 23.58 -17.72
CA TYR A 155 12.44 24.75 -18.10
C TYR A 155 13.95 24.46 -18.20
N GLN A 156 14.41 23.26 -17.83
CA GLN A 156 15.84 22.97 -17.74
C GLN A 156 16.39 22.54 -19.09
N THR A 157 17.49 23.19 -19.51
CA THR A 157 18.20 22.85 -20.75
C THR A 157 19.46 22.01 -20.52
N ALA A 158 19.83 21.79 -19.26
CA ALA A 158 20.98 20.99 -18.87
C ALA A 158 20.78 20.39 -17.47
N SER A 159 21.59 19.38 -17.15
CA SER A 159 21.64 18.76 -15.83
C SER A 159 21.83 19.79 -14.72
N MET A 160 20.99 19.73 -13.69
CA MET A 160 20.94 20.69 -12.61
C MET A 160 21.16 20.02 -11.26
N SER A 161 22.30 20.28 -10.63
CA SER A 161 22.63 19.78 -9.28
C SER A 161 22.57 20.83 -8.19
N ARG A 162 22.39 22.10 -8.55
CA ARG A 162 22.48 23.25 -7.62
C ARG A 162 21.10 23.66 -7.12
N TYR A 163 20.36 22.73 -6.54
CA TYR A 163 19.14 23.06 -5.80
C TYR A 163 18.95 22.14 -4.60
N TYR A 164 18.24 22.68 -3.62
CA TYR A 164 17.76 22.00 -2.43
C TYR A 164 16.24 22.09 -2.42
N ALA A 165 15.58 20.93 -2.49
CA ALA A 165 14.13 20.80 -2.36
C ALA A 165 13.81 20.29 -0.95
N GLY A 166 13.57 21.23 -0.02
CA GLY A 166 13.19 20.92 1.36
C GLY A 166 11.68 21.00 1.52
N GLY A 167 11.05 19.99 2.10
CA GLY A 167 9.63 20.07 2.44
C GLY A 167 9.35 21.25 3.37
N VAL A 168 10.22 21.48 4.35
CA VAL A 168 10.18 22.65 5.24
C VAL A 168 11.33 23.63 4.99
N ILE A 169 12.59 23.17 5.02
CA ILE A 169 13.77 24.05 4.99
C ILE A 169 14.76 23.61 3.90
N GLY A 170 15.12 24.52 3.00
CA GLY A 170 16.15 24.25 2.00
C GLY A 170 17.56 24.16 2.58
N SER A 171 17.97 25.09 3.45
CA SER A 171 19.29 25.06 4.10
C SER A 171 19.28 25.72 5.48
N ALA A 172 19.91 25.09 6.47
CA ALA A 172 20.06 25.60 7.82
C ALA A 172 21.52 25.69 8.28
N LYS A 173 21.93 26.82 8.85
CA LYS A 173 23.27 27.01 9.38
C LYS A 173 23.28 27.58 10.78
N GLY A 174 23.95 26.90 11.70
CA GLY A 174 23.98 27.26 13.13
C GLY A 174 22.60 27.47 13.74
N SER A 175 21.60 26.72 13.27
CA SER A 175 20.20 26.91 13.65
C SER A 175 19.71 25.77 14.54
N ASN A 176 18.69 26.04 15.34
CA ASN A 176 17.97 25.04 16.11
C ASN A 176 16.62 24.75 15.42
N ILE A 177 16.46 23.52 14.96
CA ILE A 177 15.26 23.04 14.26
C ILE A 177 14.63 21.98 15.14
N ASP A 178 13.47 22.26 15.73
CA ASP A 178 12.94 21.46 16.82
C ASP A 178 11.43 21.19 16.70
N HIS A 179 10.96 19.96 16.85
CA HIS A 179 9.53 19.63 16.73
C HIS A 179 8.93 20.08 15.39
N ILE A 180 9.62 19.75 14.29
CA ILE A 180 9.12 20.00 12.93
C ILE A 180 8.58 18.71 12.34
N ILE A 181 7.34 18.74 11.88
CA ILE A 181 6.69 17.64 11.16
C ILE A 181 6.56 18.05 9.71
N ASN A 182 7.27 17.36 8.82
CA ASN A 182 7.07 17.47 7.38
C ASN A 182 6.01 16.47 6.92
N ASP A 183 4.88 16.97 6.44
CA ASP A 183 3.85 16.22 5.70
C ASP A 183 3.72 16.78 4.27
N VAL A 184 4.84 17.23 3.71
CA VAL A 184 4.94 17.72 2.33
C VAL A 184 5.46 16.60 1.44
N ASP A 185 4.70 16.25 0.41
CA ASP A 185 5.15 15.37 -0.67
C ASP A 185 6.12 16.13 -1.58
N ILE A 186 7.29 15.57 -1.86
CA ILE A 186 8.27 16.15 -2.78
C ILE A 186 8.32 15.32 -4.05
N THR A 187 8.14 15.94 -5.21
CA THR A 187 8.14 15.24 -6.50
C THR A 187 9.04 15.93 -7.53
N VAL A 188 9.51 15.15 -8.50
CA VAL A 188 10.18 15.65 -9.71
C VAL A 188 9.27 15.39 -10.90
N GLU A 189 8.99 16.44 -11.67
CA GLU A 189 8.14 16.36 -12.87
C GLU A 189 8.90 16.79 -14.13
N ASN A 190 8.40 16.37 -15.29
CA ASN A 190 8.88 16.79 -16.61
C ASN A 190 10.38 16.63 -16.82
N ASP A 191 10.96 15.51 -16.35
CA ASP A 191 12.39 15.23 -16.42
C ASP A 191 12.79 14.11 -17.42
N PRO A 192 12.41 14.18 -18.71
CA PRO A 192 12.69 13.11 -19.67
C PRO A 192 14.19 12.93 -19.95
N ASN A 193 15.02 13.91 -19.60
CA ASN A 193 16.47 13.90 -19.83
C ASN A 193 17.29 13.61 -18.56
N SER A 194 16.63 13.28 -17.45
CA SER A 194 17.30 13.03 -16.16
C SER A 194 18.16 14.19 -15.66
N TYR A 195 17.70 15.42 -15.86
CA TYR A 195 18.33 16.66 -15.45
C TYR A 195 18.16 16.99 -13.96
N ALA A 196 17.18 16.41 -13.26
CA ALA A 196 17.02 16.62 -11.83
C ALA A 196 18.15 15.94 -11.03
N LYS A 197 19.28 16.62 -10.83
CA LYS A 197 20.45 16.11 -10.09
C LYS A 197 20.68 16.81 -8.75
N GLY A 198 19.72 17.59 -8.27
CA GLY A 198 19.80 18.26 -6.97
C GLY A 198 19.42 17.32 -5.83
N ASN A 199 19.32 17.92 -4.64
CA ASN A 199 19.13 17.21 -3.38
C ASN A 199 17.76 17.52 -2.80
N ALA A 200 17.18 16.56 -2.08
CA ALA A 200 15.88 16.72 -1.43
C ALA A 200 15.83 16.07 -0.04
N ALA A 201 15.04 16.67 0.86
CA ALA A 201 14.70 16.09 2.15
C ALA A 201 13.40 16.67 2.73
N GLY A 202 12.77 15.96 3.65
CA GLY A 202 11.52 16.40 4.27
C GLY A 202 11.70 17.64 5.12
N VAL A 203 12.59 17.60 6.11
CA VAL A 203 12.73 18.69 7.09
C VAL A 203 13.80 19.69 6.66
N VAL A 204 15.05 19.25 6.47
CA VAL A 204 16.16 20.15 6.08
C VAL A 204 17.08 19.51 5.04
N VAL A 205 17.28 20.12 3.87
CA VAL A 205 18.18 19.50 2.87
C VAL A 205 19.64 19.61 3.31
N TYR A 206 20.16 20.82 3.50
CA TYR A 206 21.55 21.03 3.90
C TYR A 206 21.66 21.66 5.28
N SER A 207 22.47 21.06 6.16
CA SER A 207 22.72 21.59 7.50
C SER A 207 24.20 21.77 7.77
N SER A 208 24.63 22.91 8.31
CA SER A 208 26.02 23.08 8.77
C SER A 208 26.10 24.01 9.97
N TYR A 209 27.30 24.32 10.44
CA TYR A 209 27.48 25.40 11.39
C TYR A 209 27.39 26.77 10.73
N TYR A 210 27.24 27.78 11.58
CA TYR A 210 27.40 29.19 11.24
C TYR A 210 28.55 29.80 12.05
N SER A 211 29.30 30.69 11.42
CA SER A 211 30.35 31.48 12.05
C SER A 211 30.23 32.94 11.64
N ASP A 212 30.26 33.85 12.60
CA ASP A 212 30.28 35.30 12.41
C ASP A 212 31.68 35.89 12.71
N ASN A 213 32.73 35.06 12.60
CA ASN A 213 34.11 35.33 12.97
C ASN A 213 34.34 35.60 14.48
N SER A 214 33.29 35.55 15.30
CA SER A 214 33.35 35.82 16.75
C SER A 214 32.85 34.63 17.56
N ASN A 215 31.85 33.91 17.03
CA ASN A 215 31.23 32.73 17.62
C ASN A 215 30.93 31.68 16.55
N ILE A 216 31.00 30.41 16.93
CA ILE A 216 30.57 29.28 16.10
C ILE A 216 29.32 28.70 16.73
N THR A 217 28.25 28.60 15.95
CA THR A 217 27.00 27.95 16.36
C THR A 217 26.78 26.73 15.49
N ASP A 218 26.55 25.58 16.12
CA ASP A 218 26.23 24.33 15.44
C ASP A 218 24.74 24.22 15.15
N THR A 219 24.40 23.49 14.08
CA THR A 219 23.00 23.16 13.81
C THR A 219 22.58 21.96 14.64
N VAL A 220 21.42 22.06 15.26
CA VAL A 220 20.74 20.98 15.97
C VAL A 220 19.39 20.73 15.31
N ILE A 221 19.12 19.49 14.97
CA ILE A 221 17.82 19.03 14.47
C ILE A 221 17.27 18.05 15.50
N SER A 222 16.15 18.37 16.14
CA SER A 222 15.60 17.54 17.20
C SER A 222 14.10 17.34 17.14
N ASN A 223 13.64 16.16 17.53
CA ASN A 223 12.20 15.86 17.64
C ASN A 223 11.46 16.07 16.31
N CYS A 224 12.13 15.82 15.18
CA CYS A 224 11.59 16.09 13.86
C CYS A 224 11.08 14.81 13.18
N GLU A 225 10.01 14.94 12.40
CA GLU A 225 9.39 13.83 11.70
C GLU A 225 9.23 14.15 10.21
N ASN A 226 9.49 13.17 9.34
CA ASN A 226 9.06 13.19 7.95
C ASN A 226 7.96 12.14 7.70
N ARG A 227 6.75 12.61 7.35
CA ARG A 227 5.58 11.82 6.91
C ARG A 227 5.39 11.84 5.40
N GLY A 228 5.76 12.95 4.76
CA GLY A 228 5.62 13.13 3.32
C GLY A 228 6.46 12.16 2.48
N THR A 229 5.95 11.76 1.32
CA THR A 229 6.69 10.95 0.35
C THR A 229 7.64 11.82 -0.45
N ILE A 230 8.91 11.42 -0.53
CA ILE A 230 9.96 12.20 -1.17
C ILE A 230 10.50 11.45 -2.38
N THR A 231 10.35 12.04 -3.56
CA THR A 231 11.03 11.65 -4.79
C THR A 231 12.03 12.74 -5.17
N GLY A 232 13.31 12.50 -4.85
CA GLY A 232 14.41 13.42 -5.12
C GLY A 232 15.27 13.03 -6.31
N GLY A 233 16.13 13.97 -6.73
CA GLY A 233 17.03 13.82 -7.86
C GLY A 233 18.22 12.88 -7.58
N SER A 234 19.38 13.46 -7.27
CA SER A 234 20.64 12.71 -7.12
C SER A 234 20.91 12.23 -5.69
N ALA A 235 20.46 12.94 -4.66
CA ALA A 235 20.64 12.54 -3.28
C ALA A 235 19.40 12.93 -2.48
N THR A 236 18.88 12.00 -1.68
CA THR A 236 17.59 12.19 -1.00
C THR A 236 17.65 11.66 0.43
N GLY A 237 17.33 12.50 1.40
CA GLY A 237 17.18 12.09 2.80
C GLY A 237 15.73 12.14 3.25
N GLY A 238 15.30 11.31 4.19
CA GLY A 238 13.93 11.40 4.73
C GLY A 238 13.77 12.63 5.62
N VAL A 239 14.59 12.76 6.67
CA VAL A 239 14.54 13.92 7.58
C VAL A 239 15.46 15.04 7.07
N PHE A 240 16.72 14.71 6.80
CA PHE A 240 17.68 15.68 6.24
C PHE A 240 18.56 15.06 5.18
N GLU A 241 19.08 15.83 4.22
CA GLU A 241 19.88 15.23 3.14
C GLU A 241 21.37 15.18 3.48
N SER A 242 22.00 16.33 3.68
CA SER A 242 23.44 16.41 3.94
C SER A 242 23.82 17.34 5.10
N THR A 243 24.86 16.95 5.84
CA THR A 243 25.40 17.74 6.94
C THR A 243 26.87 18.10 6.76
N GLY A 244 27.21 19.28 7.27
CA GLY A 244 28.58 19.70 7.54
C GLY A 244 29.05 19.27 8.95
N SER A 245 30.22 19.75 9.33
CA SER A 245 30.88 19.39 10.59
C SER A 245 30.01 19.68 11.82
N ASN A 246 29.98 18.73 12.76
CA ASN A 246 29.40 18.83 14.10
C ASN A 246 27.90 19.16 14.18
N VAL A 247 27.13 18.71 13.19
CA VAL A 247 25.66 18.75 13.28
C VAL A 247 25.18 17.65 14.24
N THR A 248 24.20 17.98 15.07
CA THR A 248 23.53 17.00 15.96
C THR A 248 22.11 16.76 15.46
N VAL A 249 21.74 15.49 15.31
CA VAL A 249 20.39 15.07 14.97
C VAL A 249 19.91 14.07 16.02
N LYS A 250 18.79 14.34 16.66
CA LYS A 250 18.27 13.51 17.75
C LYS A 250 16.76 13.39 17.73
N ASN A 251 16.22 12.27 18.17
CA ASN A 251 14.77 12.06 18.27
C ASN A 251 14.05 12.28 16.93
N CYS A 252 14.64 11.82 15.83
CA CYS A 252 14.10 12.05 14.50
C CYS A 252 13.54 10.76 13.90
N ILE A 253 12.40 10.85 13.22
CA ILE A 253 11.75 9.70 12.62
C ILE A 253 11.33 9.94 11.17
N ASN A 254 11.52 8.94 10.33
CA ASN A 254 11.03 8.93 8.96
C ASN A 254 9.95 7.86 8.78
N THR A 255 8.73 8.28 8.47
CA THR A 255 7.56 7.45 8.17
C THR A 255 7.12 7.59 6.71
N GLY A 256 7.56 8.64 6.01
CA GLY A 256 7.35 8.84 4.58
C GLY A 256 8.35 8.08 3.68
N ASN A 257 7.88 7.55 2.56
CA ASN A 257 8.73 6.83 1.61
C ASN A 257 9.75 7.75 0.95
N VAL A 258 10.98 7.28 0.75
CA VAL A 258 12.07 8.08 0.15
C VAL A 258 12.61 7.39 -1.09
N THR A 259 12.62 8.10 -2.21
CA THR A 259 13.14 7.63 -3.50
C THR A 259 14.13 8.63 -4.07
N SER A 260 15.36 8.19 -4.36
CA SER A 260 16.29 8.94 -5.21
C SER A 260 16.28 8.36 -6.62
N LEU A 261 15.86 9.16 -7.60
CA LEU A 261 15.73 8.75 -8.99
C LEU A 261 17.07 8.36 -9.63
N TYR A 262 18.15 9.07 -9.28
CA TYR A 262 19.42 8.97 -10.02
C TYR A 262 20.65 8.70 -9.16
N GLY A 263 20.51 8.67 -7.85
CA GLY A 263 21.62 8.42 -6.95
C GLY A 263 21.16 7.72 -5.69
N GLN A 264 21.41 8.33 -4.54
CA GLN A 264 21.37 7.63 -3.26
C GLN A 264 20.31 8.17 -2.33
N ALA A 265 19.78 7.27 -1.50
CA ALA A 265 18.71 7.59 -0.57
C ALA A 265 19.08 7.17 0.86
N GLY A 266 18.65 7.95 1.84
CA GLY A 266 18.76 7.60 3.25
C GLY A 266 17.50 7.93 4.04
N GLY A 267 17.09 7.07 4.97
CA GLY A 267 15.85 7.27 5.72
C GLY A 267 15.91 8.42 6.71
N ILE A 268 17.00 8.57 7.45
CA ILE A 268 17.24 9.79 8.24
C ILE A 268 18.09 10.77 7.43
N THR A 269 19.21 10.29 6.86
CA THR A 269 20.12 11.08 6.04
C THR A 269 20.75 10.38 4.86
N CYS A 270 20.99 11.11 3.76
CA CYS A 270 21.80 10.58 2.68
C CYS A 270 23.30 10.71 2.98
N TYR A 271 23.75 11.89 3.42
CA TYR A 271 25.17 12.18 3.66
C TYR A 271 25.45 12.86 5.01
N GLY A 272 26.08 12.14 5.93
CA GLY A 272 26.56 12.71 7.19
C GLY A 272 28.07 12.94 7.20
N ALA A 273 28.55 14.11 7.64
CA ALA A 273 29.98 14.39 7.80
C ALA A 273 30.31 14.96 9.19
N GLY A 274 30.96 14.16 10.05
CA GLY A 274 31.27 14.52 11.44
C GLY A 274 30.02 14.86 12.23
N THR A 275 28.94 14.13 11.97
CA THR A 275 27.59 14.34 12.49
C THR A 275 27.29 13.32 13.59
N THR A 276 26.47 13.71 14.55
CA THR A 276 25.89 12.79 15.54
C THR A 276 24.43 12.55 15.20
N ILE A 277 24.03 11.29 15.00
CA ILE A 277 22.64 10.86 14.86
C ILE A 277 22.32 9.96 16.05
N GLU A 278 21.37 10.38 16.86
CA GLU A 278 20.96 9.71 18.09
C GLU A 278 19.46 9.49 18.12
N ASP A 279 19.03 8.41 18.78
CA ASP A 279 17.65 8.16 19.13
C ASP A 279 16.69 8.36 17.94
N SER A 280 17.05 7.79 16.77
CA SER A 280 16.37 8.09 15.50
C SER A 280 16.00 6.83 14.73
N ALA A 281 14.90 6.88 13.98
CA ALA A 281 14.33 5.69 13.37
C ALA A 281 13.83 5.89 11.94
N ASN A 282 13.98 4.86 11.11
CA ASN A 282 13.30 4.79 9.84
C ASN A 282 12.27 3.66 9.83
N LEU A 283 11.02 4.01 9.54
CA LEU A 283 9.89 3.09 9.43
C LEU A 283 9.41 2.93 7.97
N ALA A 284 9.90 3.75 7.06
CA ALA A 284 9.41 3.82 5.68
C ALA A 284 10.31 3.11 4.67
N THR A 285 9.80 2.92 3.44
CA THR A 285 10.61 2.34 2.37
C THR A 285 11.61 3.36 1.82
N ILE A 286 12.87 2.95 1.70
CA ILE A 286 13.97 3.77 1.16
C ILE A 286 14.50 3.14 -0.11
N SER A 287 14.49 3.89 -1.22
CA SER A 287 14.90 3.40 -2.53
C SER A 287 15.90 4.34 -3.19
N GLY A 288 17.06 3.82 -3.59
CA GLY A 288 18.07 4.61 -4.29
C GLY A 288 18.68 3.85 -5.46
N LEU A 289 18.71 4.46 -6.65
CA LEU A 289 19.26 3.84 -7.86
C LEU A 289 20.72 3.36 -7.68
N LYS A 290 21.52 4.11 -6.92
CA LYS A 290 22.95 3.87 -6.66
C LYS A 290 23.26 3.44 -5.23
N GLY A 291 22.23 3.12 -4.44
CA GLY A 291 22.39 2.63 -3.08
C GLY A 291 21.47 3.33 -2.09
N ALA A 292 21.22 2.67 -0.97
CA ALA A 292 20.27 3.12 0.04
C ALA A 292 20.71 2.74 1.46
N GLY A 293 20.42 3.61 2.43
CA GLY A 293 20.64 3.36 3.86
C GLY A 293 19.38 3.61 4.68
N GLY A 294 19.00 2.72 5.60
CA GLY A 294 17.81 2.96 6.43
C GLY A 294 17.97 4.16 7.37
N ILE A 295 19.14 4.34 7.99
CA ILE A 295 19.45 5.58 8.73
C ILE A 295 20.29 6.51 7.86
N ALA A 296 21.44 6.03 7.39
CA ALA A 296 22.39 6.80 6.62
C ALA A 296 22.87 6.02 5.37
N TYR A 297 22.88 6.66 4.20
CA TYR A 297 23.59 6.07 3.06
C TYR A 297 25.12 6.19 3.24
N LYS A 298 25.64 7.42 3.33
CA LYS A 298 27.08 7.67 3.46
C LYS A 298 27.36 8.52 4.68
N PHE A 299 28.14 7.98 5.61
CA PHE A 299 28.42 8.59 6.89
C PHE A 299 29.93 8.65 7.10
N GLU A 300 30.48 9.86 7.19
CA GLU A 300 31.92 10.09 7.22
C GLU A 300 32.32 10.95 8.42
N TYR A 301 33.58 10.85 8.82
CA TYR A 301 34.19 11.82 9.70
C TYR A 301 34.27 13.20 9.03
N SER A 302 34.52 14.25 9.82
CA SER A 302 34.89 15.57 9.31
C SER A 302 36.19 16.04 9.94
N TYR A 303 37.02 16.70 9.14
CA TYR A 303 38.28 17.30 9.56
C TYR A 303 38.43 18.65 8.88
N SER A 304 38.73 19.68 9.66
CA SER A 304 38.94 21.03 9.14
C SER A 304 40.17 21.67 9.76
N THR A 305 40.96 22.33 8.91
CA THR A 305 42.09 23.19 9.28
C THR A 305 41.81 24.66 8.98
N SER A 306 40.56 25.01 8.64
CA SER A 306 40.21 26.42 8.39
C SER A 306 40.40 27.24 9.67
N ALA A 307 40.83 28.49 9.53
CA ALA A 307 40.95 29.41 10.67
C ALA A 307 39.58 29.68 11.32
N GLU A 308 38.50 29.63 10.53
CA GLU A 308 37.13 29.82 11.00
C GLU A 308 36.63 28.68 11.87
N ARG A 309 37.01 27.43 11.56
CA ARG A 309 36.60 26.26 12.32
C ARG A 309 37.60 25.13 12.14
N SER A 310 38.66 25.12 12.95
CA SER A 310 39.58 23.99 13.01
C SER A 310 39.08 22.92 13.99
N GLY A 311 39.11 21.66 13.57
CA GLY A 311 38.68 20.56 14.43
C GLY A 311 38.60 19.21 13.72
N SER A 312 38.31 18.20 14.51
CA SER A 312 38.15 16.80 14.10
C SER A 312 36.86 16.28 14.71
N TRP A 313 35.96 15.76 13.90
CA TRP A 313 34.66 15.27 14.34
C TRP A 313 34.45 13.86 13.80
N ALA A 314 34.24 12.92 14.71
CA ALA A 314 33.76 11.59 14.36
C ALA A 314 32.31 11.66 13.92
N GLY A 315 31.92 10.78 13.00
CA GLY A 315 30.52 10.43 12.82
C GLY A 315 30.08 9.48 13.94
N ILE A 316 28.93 9.76 14.56
CA ILE A 316 28.33 8.91 15.59
C ILE A 316 26.90 8.52 15.16
N ILE A 317 26.59 7.23 15.19
CA ILE A 317 25.21 6.71 15.07
C ILE A 317 24.93 5.90 16.33
N ARG A 318 23.97 6.33 17.14
CA ARG A 318 23.67 5.71 18.42
C ARG A 318 22.16 5.59 18.61
N ASN A 319 21.72 4.50 19.23
CA ASN A 319 20.31 4.27 19.54
C ASN A 319 19.41 4.48 18.31
N CYS A 320 19.71 3.80 17.20
CA CYS A 320 18.96 3.97 15.96
C CYS A 320 18.43 2.65 15.44
N TYR A 321 17.25 2.66 14.85
CA TYR A 321 16.70 1.45 14.25
C TYR A 321 16.03 1.66 12.90
N ASN A 322 16.07 0.62 12.09
CA ASN A 322 15.36 0.57 10.82
C ASN A 322 14.35 -0.58 10.82
N ALA A 323 13.09 -0.24 10.63
CA ALA A 323 12.01 -1.18 10.37
C ALA A 323 11.49 -1.12 8.93
N GLY A 324 11.83 -0.06 8.20
CA GLY A 324 11.44 0.11 6.80
C GLY A 324 12.22 -0.78 5.82
N THR A 325 11.62 -1.04 4.65
CA THR A 325 12.29 -1.79 3.57
C THR A 325 13.33 -0.93 2.87
N ILE A 326 14.53 -1.47 2.62
CA ILE A 326 15.62 -0.77 1.94
C ILE A 326 15.89 -1.39 0.58
N ASN A 327 15.80 -0.60 -0.49
CA ASN A 327 15.97 -1.03 -1.87
C ASN A 327 17.16 -0.31 -2.53
N GLY A 328 18.22 -1.07 -2.84
CA GLY A 328 19.26 -0.64 -3.76
C GLY A 328 18.94 -1.01 -5.21
N GLY A 329 18.93 -0.03 -6.11
CA GLY A 329 18.71 -0.27 -7.53
C GLY A 329 19.89 -0.91 -8.25
N ALA A 330 19.75 -1.13 -9.57
CA ALA A 330 20.70 -1.84 -10.41
C ALA A 330 22.13 -1.27 -10.47
N SER A 331 22.35 -0.03 -10.04
CA SER A 331 23.67 0.63 -10.02
C SER A 331 24.22 0.84 -8.60
N SER A 332 23.75 0.04 -7.64
CA SER A 332 24.11 0.19 -6.22
C SER A 332 25.51 -0.26 -5.89
N ASP A 333 26.22 0.58 -5.13
CA ASP A 333 27.51 0.24 -4.53
C ASP A 333 27.34 -0.28 -3.08
N TYR A 334 26.48 0.37 -2.29
CA TYR A 334 26.27 0.07 -0.87
C TYR A 334 24.79 0.08 -0.53
N VAL A 335 24.34 -0.92 0.23
CA VAL A 335 22.97 -0.98 0.75
C VAL A 335 22.99 -1.50 2.19
N ALA A 336 22.34 -0.81 3.12
CA ALA A 336 22.19 -1.32 4.48
C ALA A 336 21.00 -0.76 5.27
N GLY A 337 20.61 -1.47 6.33
CA GLY A 337 19.54 -1.03 7.24
C GLY A 337 19.94 0.14 8.13
N ILE A 338 21.20 0.26 8.56
CA ILE A 338 21.65 1.41 9.35
C ILE A 338 22.54 2.34 8.52
N ALA A 339 23.79 1.96 8.26
CA ALA A 339 24.77 2.81 7.58
C ALA A 339 25.36 2.09 6.36
N ALA A 340 24.94 2.43 5.14
CA ALA A 340 25.38 1.70 3.95
C ALA A 340 26.90 1.80 3.75
N LYS A 341 27.47 3.01 3.94
CA LYS A 341 28.91 3.25 4.02
C LYS A 341 29.23 4.12 5.24
N ASN A 342 30.03 3.60 6.17
CA ASN A 342 30.50 4.34 7.34
C ASN A 342 32.03 4.43 7.32
N SER A 343 32.61 5.64 7.36
CA SER A 343 34.04 5.84 7.18
C SER A 343 34.63 6.88 8.14
N GLY A 344 35.52 6.44 9.03
CA GLY A 344 36.50 7.28 9.71
C GLY A 344 37.72 7.60 8.84
N SER A 345 38.70 8.31 9.41
CA SER A 345 39.91 8.75 8.71
C SER A 345 40.93 7.63 8.57
N THR A 346 41.30 7.30 7.33
CA THR A 346 42.43 6.43 7.02
C THR A 346 43.69 7.21 6.65
N SER A 347 43.62 8.54 6.65
CA SER A 347 44.72 9.38 6.19
C SER A 347 45.83 9.45 7.21
N SER A 348 47.07 9.22 6.79
CA SER A 348 48.25 9.34 7.66
C SER A 348 48.56 10.77 8.09
N ILE A 349 47.93 11.78 7.46
CA ILE A 349 48.10 13.20 7.84
C ILE A 349 47.24 13.58 9.05
N ILE A 350 46.19 12.80 9.36
CA ILE A 350 45.29 13.03 10.48
C ILE A 350 45.72 12.07 11.59
N SER A 351 46.35 12.60 12.64
CA SER A 351 46.90 11.82 13.75
C SER A 351 46.49 12.43 15.10
N PRO A 352 45.79 11.68 15.97
CA PRO A 352 45.32 10.31 15.77
C PRO A 352 44.25 10.22 14.67
N ALA A 353 44.10 9.03 14.09
CA ALA A 353 43.03 8.78 13.12
C ALA A 353 41.66 8.95 13.78
N ILE A 354 40.77 9.71 13.13
CA ILE A 354 39.39 9.90 13.58
C ILE A 354 38.63 8.60 13.30
N SER A 355 38.02 8.02 14.33
CA SER A 355 37.22 6.81 14.18
C SER A 355 35.75 7.15 14.37
N ASN A 356 34.90 6.67 13.47
CA ASN A 356 33.45 6.80 13.66
C ASN A 356 32.96 5.73 14.66
N GLU A 357 31.78 5.96 15.20
CA GLU A 357 31.12 5.12 16.21
C GLU A 357 29.74 4.70 15.73
N ILE A 358 29.36 3.45 16.00
CA ILE A 358 28.02 2.93 15.77
C ILE A 358 27.63 2.00 16.92
N GLU A 359 26.57 2.32 17.66
CA GLU A 359 26.19 1.55 18.83
C GLU A 359 24.70 1.51 19.13
N ASN A 360 24.26 0.44 19.78
CA ASN A 360 22.86 0.22 20.19
C ASN A 360 21.90 0.41 19.01
N CYS A 361 22.21 -0.22 17.88
CA CYS A 361 21.43 -0.07 16.66
C CYS A 361 20.91 -1.41 16.19
N TYR A 362 19.72 -1.43 15.59
CA TYR A 362 19.21 -2.67 15.02
C TYR A 362 18.38 -2.49 13.74
N ASN A 363 18.34 -3.55 12.93
CA ASN A 363 17.58 -3.59 11.69
C ASN A 363 16.60 -4.77 11.70
N VAL A 364 15.30 -4.49 11.55
CA VAL A 364 14.26 -5.49 11.27
C VAL A 364 13.70 -5.36 9.86
N GLY A 365 13.95 -4.23 9.18
CA GLY A 365 13.52 -4.00 7.82
C GLY A 365 14.24 -4.87 6.78
N THR A 366 13.51 -5.30 5.75
CA THR A 366 14.04 -6.12 4.64
C THR A 366 15.05 -5.34 3.79
N ILE A 367 16.17 -5.98 3.42
CA ILE A 367 17.19 -5.38 2.56
C ILE A 367 17.19 -6.04 1.17
N ASN A 368 16.82 -5.27 0.16
CA ASN A 368 16.82 -5.66 -1.24
C ASN A 368 17.93 -4.92 -2.01
N CYS A 369 18.59 -5.61 -2.95
CA CYS A 369 19.56 -5.01 -3.84
C CYS A 369 19.52 -5.70 -5.21
N GLU A 370 19.25 -4.92 -6.25
CA GLU A 370 19.23 -5.41 -7.64
C GLU A 370 20.66 -5.57 -8.21
N ALA A 371 21.59 -4.72 -7.77
CA ALA A 371 22.96 -4.75 -8.24
C ALA A 371 23.66 -6.05 -7.81
N THR A 372 24.49 -6.59 -8.70
CA THR A 372 25.32 -7.78 -8.44
C THR A 372 26.76 -7.51 -8.83
N GLY A 373 27.73 -8.10 -8.12
CA GLY A 373 29.15 -7.94 -8.43
C GLY A 373 30.02 -7.90 -7.18
N SER A 374 31.33 -7.93 -7.38
CA SER A 374 32.31 -7.95 -6.27
C SER A 374 32.43 -6.62 -5.53
N SER A 375 31.95 -5.52 -6.12
CA SER A 375 31.96 -4.18 -5.52
C SER A 375 30.62 -3.76 -4.94
N VAL A 376 29.66 -4.69 -4.81
CA VAL A 376 28.34 -4.44 -4.22
C VAL A 376 28.34 -4.92 -2.77
N TYR A 377 28.12 -3.99 -1.84
CA TYR A 377 28.20 -4.26 -0.41
C TYR A 377 26.84 -4.11 0.26
N VAL A 378 26.20 -5.25 0.54
CA VAL A 378 24.86 -5.32 1.16
C VAL A 378 24.95 -5.96 2.54
N GLY A 379 24.52 -5.25 3.58
CA GLY A 379 24.46 -5.78 4.95
C GLY A 379 23.29 -5.22 5.76
N ALA A 380 22.80 -5.96 6.75
CA ALA A 380 21.66 -5.52 7.57
C ALA A 380 21.97 -4.26 8.39
N ILE A 381 23.20 -4.12 8.89
CA ILE A 381 23.66 -2.94 9.63
C ILE A 381 24.57 -2.08 8.76
N GLY A 382 25.55 -2.70 8.09
CA GLY A 382 26.55 -1.97 7.33
C GLY A 382 26.94 -2.64 6.02
N GLY A 383 27.04 -1.86 4.94
CA GLY A 383 27.63 -2.33 3.69
C GLY A 383 29.16 -2.32 3.82
N TYR A 384 29.75 -1.16 4.03
CA TYR A 384 31.20 -1.01 4.12
C TYR A 384 31.61 -0.09 5.27
N HIS A 385 32.28 -0.65 6.28
CA HIS A 385 32.77 0.07 7.45
C HIS A 385 34.28 0.28 7.37
N THR A 386 34.73 1.51 7.61
CA THR A 386 36.14 1.89 7.59
C THR A 386 36.52 2.68 8.84
N GLN A 387 37.60 2.29 9.51
CA GLN A 387 38.10 2.97 10.71
C GLN A 387 36.97 3.19 11.74
N ILE A 388 36.35 2.08 12.15
CA ILE A 388 35.28 2.04 13.15
C ILE A 388 35.82 1.25 14.33
N VAL A 389 36.03 1.93 15.45
CA VAL A 389 36.61 1.32 16.66
C VAL A 389 35.49 0.88 17.61
N THR A 390 34.44 1.70 17.74
CA THR A 390 33.25 1.39 18.54
C THR A 390 32.15 0.88 17.61
N ALA A 391 31.89 -0.42 17.69
CA ALA A 391 30.81 -1.11 17.01
C ALA A 391 30.20 -2.13 17.99
N THR A 392 29.21 -1.69 18.78
CA THR A 392 28.70 -2.41 19.96
C THR A 392 27.18 -2.51 19.94
N ASN A 393 26.62 -3.61 20.46
CA ASN A 393 25.18 -3.82 20.57
C ASN A 393 24.45 -3.59 19.23
N LEU A 394 24.93 -4.26 18.18
CA LEU A 394 24.39 -4.18 16.83
C LEU A 394 23.63 -5.47 16.52
N TYR A 395 22.33 -5.37 16.26
CA TYR A 395 21.47 -6.54 16.08
C TYR A 395 20.67 -6.47 14.79
N TYR A 396 20.35 -7.61 14.18
CA TYR A 396 19.48 -7.59 13.01
C TYR A 396 18.66 -8.86 12.92
N LEU A 397 17.46 -8.75 12.32
CA LEU A 397 16.60 -9.89 12.07
C LEU A 397 17.30 -10.82 11.07
N ASP A 398 17.44 -12.09 11.40
CA ASP A 398 18.18 -13.08 10.60
C ASP A 398 17.63 -13.27 9.17
N THR A 399 16.35 -12.93 8.96
CA THR A 399 15.70 -12.91 7.63
C THR A 399 15.94 -11.62 6.84
N SER A 400 16.44 -10.55 7.46
CA SER A 400 16.55 -9.23 6.82
C SER A 400 17.68 -9.10 5.80
N ALA A 401 18.82 -9.77 6.04
CA ALA A 401 19.95 -9.83 5.11
C ALA A 401 20.89 -11.00 5.41
N SER A 402 21.66 -11.41 4.40
CA SER A 402 22.65 -12.51 4.52
C SER A 402 23.88 -12.22 5.40
N ALA A 403 24.11 -10.96 5.77
CA ALA A 403 25.23 -10.55 6.62
C ALA A 403 24.87 -9.27 7.39
N GLY A 404 25.34 -9.14 8.63
CA GLY A 404 25.18 -7.91 9.42
C GLY A 404 26.03 -6.76 8.88
N ILE A 405 27.35 -6.98 8.76
CA ILE A 405 28.28 -6.04 8.11
C ILE A 405 28.99 -6.75 6.96
N LYS A 406 28.84 -6.26 5.72
CA LYS A 406 29.36 -6.97 4.55
C LYS A 406 30.89 -6.89 4.43
N SER A 407 31.48 -5.74 4.70
CA SER A 407 32.92 -5.53 4.66
C SER A 407 33.39 -4.52 5.70
N GLY A 408 34.62 -4.74 6.21
CA GLY A 408 35.25 -3.91 7.23
C GLY A 408 36.74 -3.71 6.95
N PHE A 409 37.21 -2.47 6.99
CA PHE A 409 38.63 -2.11 6.97
C PHE A 409 38.98 -1.32 8.23
N ARG A 410 39.82 -1.90 9.11
CA ARG A 410 40.02 -1.35 10.48
C ARG A 410 38.68 -1.18 11.21
N ALA A 411 37.80 -2.16 11.00
CA ALA A 411 36.47 -2.25 11.56
C ALA A 411 36.11 -3.74 11.67
N SER A 412 35.36 -4.13 12.71
CA SER A 412 34.92 -5.52 12.88
C SER A 412 33.76 -5.84 11.95
N LYS A 413 33.91 -6.86 11.10
CA LYS A 413 32.82 -7.37 10.24
C LYS A 413 31.79 -8.22 10.99
N THR A 414 32.12 -8.67 12.20
CA THR A 414 31.28 -9.56 13.03
C THR A 414 30.66 -8.83 14.23
N ALA A 415 30.74 -7.50 14.26
CA ALA A 415 30.14 -6.71 15.35
C ALA A 415 28.61 -6.76 15.36
N ALA A 416 27.98 -6.97 14.19
CA ALA A 416 26.54 -7.13 14.06
C ALA A 416 26.12 -8.59 14.20
N VAL A 417 25.15 -8.85 15.06
CA VAL A 417 24.69 -10.19 15.45
C VAL A 417 23.29 -10.44 14.93
N ALA A 418 23.11 -11.54 14.19
CA ALA A 418 21.80 -11.99 13.73
C ALA A 418 20.98 -12.48 14.92
N LYS A 419 19.68 -12.20 14.89
CA LYS A 419 18.72 -12.59 15.91
C LYS A 419 17.41 -13.00 15.25
N THR A 420 16.75 -13.99 15.83
CA THR A 420 15.38 -14.34 15.46
C THR A 420 14.42 -13.22 15.89
N GLU A 421 13.19 -13.25 15.38
CA GLU A 421 12.14 -12.33 15.80
C GLU A 421 11.90 -12.38 17.32
N GLU A 422 11.82 -13.59 17.89
CA GLU A 422 11.62 -13.80 19.32
C GLU A 422 12.78 -13.22 20.15
N GLU A 423 14.02 -13.47 19.75
CA GLU A 423 15.17 -12.92 20.47
C GLU A 423 15.21 -11.39 20.41
N LEU A 424 14.90 -10.77 19.26
CA LEU A 424 14.90 -9.30 19.13
C LEU A 424 13.83 -8.63 19.99
N LYS A 425 12.72 -9.32 20.27
CA LYS A 425 11.65 -8.85 21.15
C LYS A 425 11.93 -9.10 22.63
N SER A 426 12.96 -9.89 22.95
CA SER A 426 13.26 -10.29 24.32
C SER A 426 13.76 -9.14 25.21
N ALA A 427 13.52 -9.29 26.52
CA ALA A 427 14.02 -8.38 27.54
C ALA A 427 15.57 -8.30 27.55
N ASP A 428 16.27 -9.37 27.17
CA ASP A 428 17.74 -9.39 27.10
C ASP A 428 18.26 -8.45 26.00
N ILE A 429 17.60 -8.42 24.83
CA ILE A 429 17.96 -7.48 23.75
C ILE A 429 17.64 -6.05 24.17
N LEU A 430 16.49 -5.81 24.77
CA LEU A 430 16.14 -4.48 25.30
C LEU A 430 17.20 -3.98 26.31
N ALA A 431 17.58 -4.84 27.26
CA ALA A 431 18.62 -4.51 28.24
C ALA A 431 20.00 -4.24 27.61
N ALA A 432 20.35 -4.98 26.54
CA ALA A 432 21.60 -4.78 25.81
C ALA A 432 21.61 -3.49 24.97
N LEU A 433 20.46 -3.09 24.41
CA LEU A 433 20.28 -1.80 23.72
C LEU A 433 20.34 -0.61 24.69
N GLY A 434 19.97 -0.83 25.96
CA GLY A 434 20.08 0.14 27.05
C GLY A 434 18.96 1.18 27.07
N ASP A 435 19.13 2.22 27.91
CA ASP A 435 18.08 3.18 28.28
C ASP A 435 17.58 4.07 27.10
N GLY A 436 18.24 4.02 25.94
CA GLY A 436 17.75 4.65 24.72
C GLY A 436 16.49 3.98 24.16
N PHE A 437 16.17 2.77 24.60
CA PHE A 437 15.03 1.98 24.15
C PHE A 437 14.08 1.60 25.30
N LYS A 438 12.83 1.30 24.93
CA LYS A 438 11.78 0.74 25.78
C LYS A 438 11.01 -0.37 25.05
N LYS A 439 10.23 -1.15 25.79
CA LYS A 439 9.30 -2.14 25.22
C LYS A 439 8.25 -1.41 24.37
N ASP A 440 7.90 -2.01 23.24
CA ASP A 440 6.89 -1.50 22.32
C ASP A 440 5.49 -1.98 22.70
N LEU A 441 4.92 -1.40 23.76
CA LEU A 441 3.61 -1.81 24.30
C LEU A 441 2.46 -1.50 23.34
N GLY A 442 2.57 -0.42 22.58
CA GLY A 442 1.59 -0.01 21.57
C GLY A 442 1.79 -0.66 20.20
N LYS A 443 2.72 -1.61 20.08
CA LYS A 443 3.04 -2.35 18.83
C LYS A 443 3.30 -1.45 17.61
N ILE A 444 3.78 -0.23 17.80
CA ILE A 444 4.07 0.71 16.69
C ILE A 444 5.24 0.23 15.82
N ASN A 445 5.99 -0.75 16.33
CA ASN A 445 7.10 -1.42 15.69
C ASN A 445 6.98 -2.94 15.86
N ASN A 446 5.75 -3.47 15.79
CA ASN A 446 5.45 -4.90 15.84
C ASN A 446 6.01 -5.62 17.09
N GLY A 447 6.15 -4.91 18.21
CA GLY A 447 6.67 -5.45 19.47
C GLY A 447 8.20 -5.45 19.60
N TYR A 448 8.94 -5.03 18.57
CA TYR A 448 10.39 -4.82 18.67
C TYR A 448 10.69 -3.54 19.47
N PRO A 449 11.79 -3.48 20.25
CA PRO A 449 12.12 -2.33 21.09
C PRO A 449 12.04 -0.99 20.37
N VAL A 450 11.27 -0.04 20.90
CA VAL A 450 11.15 1.32 20.36
C VAL A 450 12.00 2.28 21.17
N LEU A 451 12.26 3.47 20.64
CA LEU A 451 13.03 4.49 21.34
C LEU A 451 12.26 4.98 22.57
N ALA A 452 12.99 5.31 23.64
CA ALA A 452 12.41 5.69 24.91
C ALA A 452 11.44 6.89 24.80
N TRP A 453 11.72 7.82 23.88
CA TRP A 453 10.89 9.01 23.64
C TRP A 453 9.65 8.75 22.77
N GLN A 454 9.58 7.65 22.02
CA GLN A 454 8.44 7.36 21.17
C GLN A 454 7.20 7.06 22.02
N THR A 455 6.03 7.54 21.58
CA THR A 455 4.77 7.17 22.24
C THR A 455 4.37 5.77 21.77
N SER A 456 4.40 4.80 22.67
CA SER A 456 4.03 3.40 22.43
C SER A 456 3.42 2.86 23.71
N GLU A 457 2.12 3.11 23.87
CA GLU A 457 1.38 2.78 25.08
C GLU A 457 0.43 1.61 24.79
N GLY A 458 0.26 0.72 25.76
CA GLY A 458 -0.58 -0.47 25.68
C GLY A 458 -0.61 -1.18 27.05
N PRO A 459 -1.50 -2.16 27.27
CA PRO A 459 -1.44 -2.96 28.48
C PRO A 459 -0.07 -3.65 28.56
N ASP A 460 0.56 -3.57 29.73
CA ASP A 460 1.75 -4.39 30.03
C ASP A 460 1.26 -5.83 30.23
N GLU A 461 1.06 -6.52 29.12
CA GLU A 461 0.71 -7.93 29.15
C GLU A 461 1.94 -8.73 29.60
N PRO A 462 1.79 -9.62 30.60
CA PRO A 462 2.88 -10.54 30.96
C PRO A 462 3.29 -11.30 29.71
N ASP A 463 4.58 -11.52 29.48
CA ASP A 463 5.07 -12.34 28.36
C ASP A 463 4.45 -13.75 28.47
N VAL A 464 3.31 -13.94 27.81
CA VAL A 464 2.66 -15.24 27.68
C VAL A 464 3.50 -16.02 26.69
N PRO A 465 3.92 -17.27 27.01
CA PRO A 465 4.65 -18.10 26.06
C PRO A 465 3.84 -18.19 24.76
N VAL A 466 4.51 -18.01 23.63
CA VAL A 466 3.95 -18.09 22.27
C VAL A 466 3.03 -19.31 22.19
N THR A 467 1.71 -19.09 22.11
CA THR A 467 0.75 -20.13 21.81
C THR A 467 0.91 -20.50 20.34
N GLU A 468 0.93 -21.80 20.03
CA GLU A 468 1.02 -22.27 18.64
C GLU A 468 -0.12 -21.67 17.81
N ALA A 469 0.19 -21.20 16.59
CA ALA A 469 -0.73 -20.46 15.76
C ALA A 469 -1.99 -21.28 15.40
N TYR A 470 -3.16 -20.63 15.38
CA TYR A 470 -4.37 -21.21 14.81
C TYR A 470 -4.15 -21.60 13.34
N THR A 471 -4.83 -22.65 12.87
CA THR A 471 -4.82 -23.10 11.48
C THR A 471 -6.20 -22.94 10.86
N ILE A 472 -6.26 -22.37 9.65
CA ILE A 472 -7.50 -22.23 8.87
C ILE A 472 -7.46 -23.08 7.59
N SER A 473 -8.56 -23.76 7.29
CA SER A 473 -8.76 -24.53 6.05
C SER A 473 -10.10 -24.19 5.40
N ALA A 474 -10.23 -24.45 4.10
CA ALA A 474 -11.50 -24.38 3.39
C ALA A 474 -12.10 -25.80 3.23
N GLY A 475 -13.40 -25.86 2.99
CA GLY A 475 -14.16 -27.11 2.87
C GLY A 475 -13.85 -27.90 1.60
N GLU A 476 -14.82 -28.70 1.16
CA GLU A 476 -14.69 -29.50 -0.07
C GLU A 476 -15.24 -28.75 -1.30
N ASP A 477 -14.84 -29.22 -2.49
CA ASP A 477 -15.37 -28.74 -3.77
C ASP A 477 -16.89 -28.94 -3.84
N SER A 478 -17.59 -28.04 -4.55
CA SER A 478 -19.05 -28.09 -4.68
C SER A 478 -19.51 -27.86 -6.12
N LYS A 479 -20.76 -28.26 -6.41
CA LYS A 479 -21.38 -28.10 -7.73
C LYS A 479 -22.76 -27.49 -7.59
N ILE A 480 -22.99 -26.41 -8.32
CA ILE A 480 -24.27 -25.67 -8.38
C ILE A 480 -24.61 -25.33 -9.82
N ASN A 481 -25.81 -24.83 -10.09
CA ASN A 481 -26.19 -24.26 -11.39
C ASN A 481 -26.25 -22.73 -11.32
N ILE A 482 -26.42 -22.07 -12.48
CA ILE A 482 -26.55 -20.62 -12.52
C ILE A 482 -27.82 -20.20 -11.77
N GLY A 483 -27.67 -19.25 -10.84
CA GLY A 483 -28.73 -18.77 -9.96
C GLY A 483 -28.92 -19.58 -8.67
N GLU A 484 -28.25 -20.71 -8.50
CA GLU A 484 -28.22 -21.46 -7.24
C GLU A 484 -27.10 -20.96 -6.31
N ASP A 485 -27.24 -21.24 -5.01
CA ASP A 485 -26.25 -20.89 -3.99
C ASP A 485 -25.31 -22.07 -3.67
N ALA A 486 -24.01 -21.78 -3.59
CA ALA A 486 -22.97 -22.67 -3.06
C ALA A 486 -22.50 -22.15 -1.70
N THR A 487 -22.14 -23.07 -0.80
CA THR A 487 -21.55 -22.74 0.50
C THR A 487 -20.09 -23.17 0.57
N VAL A 488 -19.20 -22.28 1.01
CA VAL A 488 -17.79 -22.57 1.32
C VAL A 488 -17.60 -22.47 2.83
N THR A 489 -17.23 -23.59 3.45
CA THR A 489 -16.99 -23.66 4.90
C THR A 489 -15.52 -23.38 5.18
N LEU A 490 -15.23 -22.49 6.12
CA LEU A 490 -13.89 -22.22 6.65
C LEU A 490 -13.80 -22.75 8.09
N THR A 491 -12.84 -23.64 8.32
CA THR A 491 -12.65 -24.33 9.60
C THR A 491 -11.41 -23.79 10.29
N VAL A 492 -11.56 -23.38 11.55
CA VAL A 492 -10.47 -22.88 12.41
C VAL A 492 -10.10 -23.94 13.44
N THR A 493 -8.82 -24.29 13.54
CA THR A 493 -8.30 -25.32 14.45
C THR A 493 -7.09 -24.81 15.21
N ASN A 494 -6.79 -25.40 16.36
CA ASN A 494 -5.56 -25.17 17.13
C ASN A 494 -5.28 -26.42 17.97
N ASP A 495 -4.02 -26.75 18.18
CA ASP A 495 -3.62 -27.96 18.93
C ASP A 495 -3.74 -27.76 20.46
N ASN A 496 -3.71 -26.52 20.94
CA ASN A 496 -3.69 -26.17 22.37
C ASN A 496 -4.91 -25.35 22.81
N GLU A 497 -5.52 -24.57 21.91
CA GLU A 497 -6.73 -23.78 22.18
C GLU A 497 -7.98 -24.47 21.67
N THR A 498 -9.03 -24.49 22.49
CA THR A 498 -10.32 -25.08 22.11
C THR A 498 -11.31 -24.06 21.53
N ALA A 499 -10.98 -22.76 21.62
CA ALA A 499 -11.86 -21.69 21.20
C ALA A 499 -11.09 -20.56 20.50
N TYR A 500 -11.80 -19.81 19.67
CA TYR A 500 -11.39 -18.54 19.07
C TYR A 500 -12.58 -17.59 19.15
N ASN A 501 -12.36 -16.28 19.22
CA ASN A 501 -13.48 -15.34 19.31
C ASN A 501 -13.35 -14.18 18.34
N ALA A 502 -12.13 -13.83 17.92
CA ALA A 502 -11.87 -12.80 16.94
C ALA A 502 -11.03 -13.29 15.75
N TYR A 503 -11.37 -12.77 14.57
CA TYR A 503 -10.73 -13.15 13.31
C TYR A 503 -10.79 -12.03 12.27
N PHE A 504 -9.72 -11.92 11.49
CA PHE A 504 -9.62 -11.09 10.28
C PHE A 504 -9.11 -11.95 9.13
N ILE A 505 -9.92 -12.12 8.08
CA ILE A 505 -9.68 -13.11 7.02
C ILE A 505 -9.87 -12.45 5.66
N ASN A 506 -8.90 -12.67 4.77
CA ASN A 506 -9.02 -12.31 3.36
C ASN A 506 -9.31 -13.55 2.53
N VAL A 507 -10.34 -13.48 1.69
CA VAL A 507 -10.75 -14.57 0.79
C VAL A 507 -10.82 -14.04 -0.63
N ALA A 508 -10.08 -14.64 -1.56
CA ALA A 508 -10.19 -14.37 -2.98
C ALA A 508 -11.21 -15.33 -3.62
N TYR A 509 -12.05 -14.81 -4.53
CA TYR A 509 -13.00 -15.62 -5.29
C TYR A 509 -13.17 -15.13 -6.74
N ASP A 510 -13.60 -16.01 -7.64
CA ASP A 510 -13.87 -15.65 -9.05
C ASP A 510 -15.18 -14.86 -9.20
N ALA A 511 -15.08 -13.53 -9.14
CA ALA A 511 -16.23 -12.61 -9.27
C ALA A 511 -16.88 -12.59 -10.66
N ALA A 512 -16.24 -13.14 -11.70
CA ALA A 512 -16.86 -13.29 -13.01
C ALA A 512 -17.92 -14.41 -12.99
N LYS A 513 -17.71 -15.45 -12.17
CA LYS A 513 -18.59 -16.61 -12.08
C LYS A 513 -19.42 -16.72 -10.81
N LEU A 514 -19.00 -16.07 -9.72
CA LEU A 514 -19.69 -16.09 -8.43
C LEU A 514 -20.04 -14.67 -7.96
N ALA A 515 -21.15 -14.54 -7.24
CA ALA A 515 -21.48 -13.36 -6.42
C ALA A 515 -21.45 -13.77 -4.95
N TYR A 516 -20.76 -13.03 -4.10
CA TYR A 516 -20.91 -13.20 -2.66
C TYR A 516 -22.32 -12.81 -2.21
N LYS A 517 -22.92 -13.61 -1.32
CA LYS A 517 -24.29 -13.43 -0.83
C LYS A 517 -24.34 -13.15 0.67
N ALA A 518 -23.70 -13.98 1.49
CA ALA A 518 -23.78 -13.88 2.95
C ALA A 518 -22.70 -14.70 3.67
N ILE A 519 -22.55 -14.43 4.97
CA ILE A 519 -21.81 -15.26 5.94
C ILE A 519 -22.78 -15.67 7.07
N ASN A 520 -22.55 -16.81 7.72
CA ASN A 520 -23.39 -17.33 8.83
C ASN A 520 -23.17 -16.63 10.19
N THR A 521 -22.40 -15.55 10.23
CA THR A 521 -22.10 -14.77 11.44
C THR A 521 -22.50 -13.30 11.25
N ASP A 522 -22.41 -12.52 12.32
CA ASP A 522 -22.54 -11.05 12.31
C ASP A 522 -21.24 -10.32 11.92
N ALA A 523 -20.28 -11.05 11.34
CA ALA A 523 -19.02 -10.48 10.87
C ALA A 523 -19.25 -9.36 9.85
N THR A 524 -18.41 -8.34 9.93
CA THR A 524 -18.33 -7.30 8.90
C THR A 524 -17.65 -7.88 7.68
N VAL A 525 -18.30 -7.81 6.51
CA VAL A 525 -17.73 -8.28 5.24
C VAL A 525 -17.69 -7.13 4.25
N LYS A 526 -16.49 -6.82 3.76
CA LYS A 526 -16.26 -5.90 2.64
C LYS A 526 -15.95 -6.71 1.39
N ASP A 527 -16.78 -6.58 0.36
CA ASP A 527 -16.56 -7.21 -0.95
C ASP A 527 -16.02 -6.17 -1.94
N GLU A 528 -14.78 -6.39 -2.39
CA GLU A 528 -14.09 -5.57 -3.38
C GLU A 528 -13.90 -6.34 -4.70
N ASN A 529 -15.00 -6.86 -5.26
CA ASN A 529 -15.08 -7.47 -6.59
C ASN A 529 -14.07 -8.62 -6.79
N GLY A 530 -14.25 -9.69 -6.00
CA GLY A 530 -13.41 -10.89 -6.06
C GLY A 530 -12.44 -11.02 -4.89
N THR A 531 -12.47 -10.07 -3.95
CA THR A 531 -11.78 -10.17 -2.66
C THR A 531 -12.73 -9.80 -1.54
N LEU A 532 -12.92 -10.71 -0.59
CA LEU A 532 -13.66 -10.48 0.65
C LEU A 532 -12.68 -10.18 1.76
N THR A 533 -12.92 -9.10 2.50
CA THR A 533 -12.31 -8.83 3.80
C THR A 533 -13.35 -9.09 4.89
N ILE A 534 -13.10 -10.08 5.74
CA ILE A 534 -14.05 -10.57 6.76
C ILE A 534 -13.45 -10.29 8.13
N ALA A 535 -14.15 -9.51 8.95
CA ALA A 535 -13.76 -9.21 10.33
C ALA A 535 -14.90 -9.57 11.29
N GLY A 536 -14.64 -10.44 12.26
CA GLY A 536 -15.60 -10.79 13.30
C GLY A 536 -14.94 -10.91 14.67
N TYR A 537 -15.68 -10.59 15.72
CA TYR A 537 -15.27 -10.66 17.11
C TYR A 537 -16.51 -10.80 18.01
N GLY A 538 -16.36 -11.20 19.27
CA GLY A 538 -17.49 -11.36 20.21
C GLY A 538 -17.39 -12.64 21.04
N ASP A 539 -18.49 -13.39 21.14
CA ASP A 539 -18.53 -14.63 21.92
C ASP A 539 -17.58 -15.72 21.37
N ASP A 540 -17.07 -16.54 22.28
CA ASP A 540 -16.21 -17.69 22.00
C ASP A 540 -16.87 -18.68 21.03
N LYS A 541 -16.11 -19.06 20.01
CA LYS A 541 -16.43 -20.07 19.00
C LYS A 541 -15.51 -21.27 19.19
N THR A 542 -16.07 -22.45 19.13
CA THR A 542 -15.37 -23.71 19.37
C THR A 542 -14.56 -24.10 18.14
N CYS A 543 -13.25 -24.27 18.30
CA CYS A 543 -12.36 -24.71 17.23
C CYS A 543 -12.82 -26.05 16.64
N GLY A 544 -12.73 -26.17 15.31
CA GLY A 544 -13.09 -27.37 14.54
C GLY A 544 -14.59 -27.62 14.37
N THR A 545 -15.47 -26.84 15.02
CA THR A 545 -16.92 -27.09 15.02
C THR A 545 -17.74 -25.86 14.66
N ASP A 546 -17.46 -24.70 15.26
CA ASP A 546 -18.18 -23.45 14.98
C ASP A 546 -17.62 -22.76 13.73
N ASN A 547 -17.84 -23.35 12.56
CA ASN A 547 -17.23 -22.91 11.30
C ASN A 547 -17.82 -21.61 10.74
N LEU A 548 -17.00 -20.86 9.98
CA LEU A 548 -17.44 -19.71 9.20
C LEU A 548 -17.92 -20.20 7.82
N VAL A 549 -19.16 -19.91 7.45
CA VAL A 549 -19.77 -20.41 6.21
C VAL A 549 -20.10 -19.26 5.30
N LEU A 550 -19.38 -19.17 4.17
CA LEU A 550 -19.61 -18.20 3.11
C LEU A 550 -20.61 -18.76 2.10
N THR A 551 -21.58 -17.94 1.70
CA THR A 551 -22.57 -18.29 0.67
C THR A 551 -22.32 -17.47 -0.58
N PHE A 552 -22.25 -18.13 -1.73
CA PHE A 552 -22.06 -17.52 -3.06
C PHE A 552 -23.18 -17.95 -4.00
N THR A 553 -23.62 -17.08 -4.90
CA THR A 553 -24.56 -17.41 -5.98
C THR A 553 -23.82 -17.57 -7.31
N GLY A 554 -24.13 -18.61 -8.07
CA GLY A 554 -23.57 -18.84 -9.41
C GLY A 554 -24.07 -17.81 -10.43
N LYS A 555 -23.17 -17.04 -11.03
CA LYS A 555 -23.46 -16.02 -12.06
C LYS A 555 -23.23 -16.52 -13.49
N ALA A 556 -22.20 -17.34 -13.69
CA ALA A 556 -21.80 -17.82 -15.01
C ALA A 556 -21.22 -19.23 -14.92
N SER A 557 -21.43 -20.03 -15.97
CA SER A 557 -20.99 -21.42 -16.02
C SER A 557 -19.46 -21.56 -16.03
N GLY A 558 -18.96 -22.64 -15.43
CA GLY A 558 -17.56 -23.02 -15.38
C GLY A 558 -17.04 -23.16 -13.95
N ASP A 559 -15.79 -23.59 -13.82
CA ASP A 559 -15.14 -23.73 -12.51
C ASP A 559 -14.72 -22.37 -11.97
N ALA A 560 -15.12 -22.09 -10.74
CA ALA A 560 -14.83 -20.87 -10.00
C ALA A 560 -14.05 -21.21 -8.73
N GLU A 561 -12.97 -20.48 -8.48
CA GLU A 561 -12.10 -20.72 -7.32
C GLU A 561 -12.49 -19.82 -6.16
N VAL A 562 -12.40 -20.35 -4.93
CA VAL A 562 -12.46 -19.61 -3.67
C VAL A 562 -11.27 -20.02 -2.81
N SER A 563 -10.48 -19.05 -2.31
CA SER A 563 -9.26 -19.34 -1.54
C SER A 563 -9.02 -18.35 -0.40
N VAL A 564 -8.57 -18.85 0.75
CA VAL A 564 -8.11 -18.01 1.85
C VAL A 564 -6.69 -17.53 1.54
N THR A 565 -6.49 -16.21 1.51
CA THR A 565 -5.20 -15.59 1.14
C THR A 565 -4.44 -15.01 2.33
N ALA A 566 -5.14 -14.64 3.39
CA ALA A 566 -4.58 -14.23 4.68
C ALA A 566 -5.58 -14.52 5.80
N ALA A 567 -5.09 -14.83 7.00
CA ALA A 567 -5.94 -14.98 8.18
C ALA A 567 -5.16 -14.61 9.45
N LYS A 568 -5.82 -13.89 10.35
CA LYS A 568 -5.37 -13.60 11.72
C LYS A 568 -6.48 -14.03 12.67
N ILE A 569 -6.15 -14.84 13.67
CA ILE A 569 -7.14 -15.48 14.53
C ILE A 569 -6.63 -15.49 15.96
N ASP A 570 -7.50 -15.12 16.90
CA ASP A 570 -7.18 -15.05 18.32
C ASP A 570 -8.42 -15.37 19.19
N LYS A 571 -8.16 -15.58 20.48
CA LYS A 571 -9.13 -15.66 21.58
C LYS A 571 -9.28 -14.31 22.32
N SER A 572 -8.64 -13.25 21.85
CA SER A 572 -8.81 -11.88 22.37
C SER A 572 -10.00 -11.18 21.72
N GLU A 573 -10.61 -10.21 22.41
CA GLU A 573 -11.85 -9.54 21.97
C GLU A 573 -11.76 -8.81 20.59
N SER A 574 -10.60 -8.77 19.92
CA SER A 574 -10.45 -8.22 18.58
C SER A 574 -9.21 -8.76 17.84
N ALA A 575 -9.41 -9.27 16.63
CA ALA A 575 -8.35 -9.61 15.70
C ALA A 575 -8.26 -8.50 14.67
N THR A 576 -7.48 -7.46 14.96
CA THR A 576 -7.11 -6.48 13.94
C THR A 576 -5.93 -7.01 13.13
N VAL A 577 -5.63 -6.38 11.98
CA VAL A 577 -4.39 -6.65 11.22
C VAL A 577 -3.12 -6.48 12.09
N HIS A 578 -3.22 -5.75 13.20
CA HIS A 578 -2.10 -5.36 14.04
C HIS A 578 -1.92 -6.23 15.29
N ASP A 579 -3.00 -6.82 15.83
CA ASP A 579 -2.95 -7.43 17.17
C ASP A 579 -2.97 -8.95 17.19
N ALA A 580 -3.75 -9.58 16.31
CA ALA A 580 -3.90 -11.04 16.30
C ALA A 580 -2.77 -11.73 15.51
N PRO A 581 -2.27 -12.88 16.00
CA PRO A 581 -1.23 -13.64 15.33
C PRO A 581 -1.72 -14.15 13.97
N ASP A 582 -0.80 -14.25 13.01
CA ASP A 582 -1.10 -14.86 11.72
C ASP A 582 -1.46 -16.34 11.92
N ALA A 583 -2.60 -16.73 11.37
CA ALA A 583 -3.02 -18.12 11.34
C ALA A 583 -2.29 -18.85 10.20
N THR A 584 -1.95 -20.11 10.44
CA THR A 584 -1.44 -21.01 9.41
C THR A 584 -2.54 -21.30 8.40
N ILE A 585 -2.29 -21.02 7.12
CA ILE A 585 -3.20 -21.38 6.04
C ILE A 585 -2.89 -22.81 5.60
N ALA A 586 -3.83 -23.73 5.83
CA ALA A 586 -3.65 -25.14 5.46
C ALA A 586 -3.54 -25.32 3.93
N ALA A 587 -2.89 -26.38 3.47
CA ALA A 587 -2.81 -26.70 2.04
C ALA A 587 -4.19 -26.90 1.37
N ALA A 588 -5.22 -27.21 2.17
CA ALA A 588 -6.63 -27.33 1.75
C ALA A 588 -7.41 -26.01 1.91
N SER A 589 -6.79 -24.84 1.75
CA SER A 589 -7.43 -23.53 1.88
C SER A 589 -8.05 -22.99 0.57
N LYS A 590 -8.09 -23.82 -0.47
CA LYS A 590 -8.57 -23.50 -1.81
C LYS A 590 -9.59 -24.55 -2.22
N VAL A 591 -10.74 -24.09 -2.72
CA VAL A 591 -11.84 -24.93 -3.19
C VAL A 591 -12.33 -24.47 -4.55
N THR A 592 -12.92 -25.41 -5.28
CA THR A 592 -13.56 -25.19 -6.57
C THR A 592 -15.07 -25.29 -6.44
N VAL A 593 -15.78 -24.28 -6.92
CA VAL A 593 -17.23 -24.28 -7.12
C VAL A 593 -17.49 -24.42 -8.62
N SER A 594 -17.96 -25.58 -9.05
CA SER A 594 -18.33 -25.82 -10.45
C SER A 594 -19.75 -25.33 -10.72
N VAL A 595 -19.89 -24.28 -11.54
CA VAL A 595 -21.19 -23.71 -11.91
C VAL A 595 -21.67 -24.31 -13.24
N GLY A 596 -22.83 -24.96 -13.23
CA GLY A 596 -23.50 -25.58 -14.37
C GLY A 596 -24.22 -24.58 -15.29
N GLY A 597 -25.24 -25.06 -16.01
CA GLY A 597 -26.04 -24.26 -16.95
C GLY A 597 -27.22 -23.52 -16.30
N TYR A 598 -28.07 -22.92 -17.14
CA TYR A 598 -29.37 -22.38 -16.74
C TYR A 598 -30.37 -23.50 -16.41
N GLN A 599 -31.22 -23.27 -15.42
CA GLN A 599 -32.28 -24.21 -15.03
C GLN A 599 -33.40 -24.23 -16.05
N VAL A 600 -33.97 -25.42 -16.29
CA VAL A 600 -35.15 -25.59 -17.13
C VAL A 600 -36.26 -26.26 -16.33
N THR A 601 -37.40 -25.57 -16.23
CA THR A 601 -38.64 -26.11 -15.68
C THR A 601 -39.61 -26.41 -16.81
N LEU A 602 -40.00 -27.67 -16.95
CA LEU A 602 -41.01 -28.14 -17.89
C LEU A 602 -42.30 -28.49 -17.13
N ASP A 603 -43.45 -28.22 -17.73
CA ASP A 603 -44.72 -28.76 -17.23
C ASP A 603 -44.84 -30.28 -17.47
N GLU A 604 -45.93 -30.87 -16.97
CA GLU A 604 -46.17 -32.32 -17.03
C GLU A 604 -46.29 -32.88 -18.46
N ASN A 605 -46.63 -32.06 -19.45
CA ASN A 605 -46.85 -32.48 -20.85
C ASN A 605 -45.53 -32.68 -21.62
N PHE A 606 -44.42 -32.18 -21.09
CA PHE A 606 -43.13 -32.17 -21.78
C PHE A 606 -42.05 -32.96 -21.02
N GLU A 607 -41.02 -33.37 -21.75
CA GLU A 607 -39.79 -33.96 -21.21
C GLU A 607 -38.55 -33.41 -21.92
N GLY A 608 -37.45 -33.31 -21.19
CA GLY A 608 -36.18 -32.74 -21.66
C GLY A 608 -35.17 -32.64 -20.51
N GLU A 609 -33.94 -32.24 -20.84
CA GLU A 609 -32.89 -32.03 -19.83
C GLU A 609 -33.27 -30.91 -18.86
N SER A 610 -32.92 -31.05 -17.58
CA SER A 610 -33.26 -30.07 -16.53
C SER A 610 -32.35 -28.83 -16.53
N THR A 611 -31.32 -28.81 -17.39
CA THR A 611 -30.39 -27.68 -17.53
C THR A 611 -30.00 -27.47 -18.99
N VAL A 612 -29.58 -26.25 -19.32
CA VAL A 612 -29.02 -25.91 -20.64
C VAL A 612 -27.85 -24.93 -20.48
N MET A 613 -26.75 -25.17 -21.21
CA MET A 613 -25.58 -24.29 -21.15
C MET A 613 -25.88 -22.93 -21.80
N PRO A 614 -25.31 -21.82 -21.29
CA PRO A 614 -25.51 -20.51 -21.88
C PRO A 614 -25.18 -20.47 -23.39
N GLY A 615 -26.08 -19.88 -24.18
CA GLY A 615 -25.96 -19.73 -25.63
C GLY A 615 -26.26 -20.99 -26.45
N ALA A 616 -26.53 -22.14 -25.81
CA ALA A 616 -26.96 -23.34 -26.50
C ALA A 616 -28.45 -23.27 -26.87
N ASP A 617 -28.84 -24.01 -27.91
CA ASP A 617 -30.25 -24.28 -28.21
C ASP A 617 -30.78 -25.34 -27.23
N TYR A 618 -32.01 -25.16 -26.76
CA TYR A 618 -32.70 -26.13 -25.90
C TYR A 618 -33.83 -26.81 -26.66
N THR A 619 -33.80 -28.14 -26.72
CA THR A 619 -34.83 -28.96 -27.34
C THR A 619 -35.52 -29.83 -26.30
N PHE A 620 -36.86 -29.85 -26.34
CA PHE A 620 -37.71 -30.67 -25.48
C PHE A 620 -38.81 -31.34 -26.30
N THR A 621 -39.40 -32.39 -25.75
CA THR A 621 -40.33 -33.28 -26.46
C THR A 621 -41.72 -33.25 -25.81
N ALA A 622 -42.78 -33.20 -26.60
CA ALA A 622 -44.13 -33.45 -26.09
C ALA A 622 -44.34 -34.94 -25.85
N LYS A 623 -44.82 -35.30 -24.65
CA LYS A 623 -45.07 -36.69 -24.28
C LYS A 623 -46.19 -37.34 -25.08
N ASP A 624 -47.14 -36.55 -25.57
CA ASP A 624 -48.26 -37.03 -26.41
C ASP A 624 -48.27 -36.31 -27.77
N PRO A 625 -47.91 -37.01 -28.86
CA PRO A 625 -47.81 -36.43 -30.20
C PRO A 625 -49.18 -36.21 -30.88
N HIS A 626 -50.27 -36.70 -30.30
CA HIS A 626 -51.62 -36.56 -30.85
C HIS A 626 -52.32 -35.24 -30.50
N TYR A 627 -51.63 -34.33 -29.81
CA TYR A 627 -52.09 -32.99 -29.51
C TYR A 627 -51.24 -31.93 -30.21
N ASP A 628 -51.87 -30.80 -30.54
CA ASP A 628 -51.23 -29.54 -30.89
C ASP A 628 -51.08 -28.70 -29.61
N TYR A 629 -49.89 -28.17 -29.38
CA TYR A 629 -49.56 -27.39 -28.19
C TYR A 629 -49.32 -25.92 -28.55
N THR A 630 -49.82 -25.02 -27.70
CA THR A 630 -49.31 -23.65 -27.63
C THR A 630 -48.63 -23.43 -26.29
N PHE A 631 -47.71 -22.47 -26.22
CA PHE A 631 -46.79 -22.32 -25.09
C PHE A 631 -46.97 -21.00 -24.35
N ASP A 632 -46.95 -21.08 -23.03
CA ASP A 632 -46.56 -19.99 -22.13
C ASP A 632 -45.16 -20.31 -21.65
N ALA A 633 -44.17 -19.85 -22.41
CA ALA A 633 -42.76 -20.10 -22.12
C ALA A 633 -42.04 -18.78 -21.85
N LYS A 634 -41.16 -18.82 -20.84
CA LYS A 634 -40.33 -17.69 -20.44
C LYS A 634 -38.86 -18.06 -20.38
N MET A 635 -38.01 -17.11 -20.75
CA MET A 635 -36.57 -17.13 -20.55
C MET A 635 -36.20 -15.98 -19.62
N GLY A 636 -35.93 -16.29 -18.36
CA GLY A 636 -35.99 -15.29 -17.28
C GLY A 636 -37.42 -14.76 -17.14
N GLU A 637 -37.57 -13.44 -17.25
CA GLU A 637 -38.89 -12.77 -17.20
C GLU A 637 -39.54 -12.61 -18.59
N ASP A 638 -38.74 -12.74 -19.67
CA ASP A 638 -39.17 -12.45 -21.03
C ASP A 638 -39.91 -13.63 -21.65
N ALA A 639 -41.02 -13.35 -22.35
CA ALA A 639 -41.76 -14.35 -23.09
C ALA A 639 -40.95 -14.84 -24.30
N VAL A 640 -40.91 -16.15 -24.50
CA VAL A 640 -40.23 -16.81 -25.63
C VAL A 640 -41.16 -17.83 -26.25
N THR A 641 -41.14 -17.97 -27.57
CA THR A 641 -41.95 -18.96 -28.28
C THR A 641 -41.08 -20.12 -28.76
N PRO A 642 -41.32 -21.36 -28.30
CA PRO A 642 -40.67 -22.55 -28.83
C PRO A 642 -41.01 -22.73 -30.32
N THR A 643 -40.01 -23.12 -31.11
CA THR A 643 -40.20 -23.47 -32.53
C THR A 643 -40.57 -24.95 -32.64
N ASP A 644 -41.70 -25.26 -33.31
CA ASP A 644 -42.09 -26.64 -33.61
C ASP A 644 -41.22 -27.21 -34.75
N ASN A 645 -40.58 -28.35 -34.51
CA ASN A 645 -39.73 -29.03 -35.49
C ASN A 645 -40.51 -29.99 -36.40
N GLY A 646 -41.81 -30.24 -36.13
CA GLY A 646 -42.70 -31.07 -36.93
C GLY A 646 -42.63 -32.57 -36.63
N ASP A 647 -41.79 -32.99 -35.69
CA ASP A 647 -41.59 -34.40 -35.27
C ASP A 647 -42.04 -34.66 -33.82
N GLY A 648 -42.73 -33.69 -33.19
CA GLY A 648 -43.12 -33.74 -31.78
C GLY A 648 -42.11 -33.13 -30.82
N THR A 649 -40.99 -32.60 -31.34
CA THR A 649 -40.01 -31.83 -30.57
C THR A 649 -40.13 -30.33 -30.83
N PHE A 650 -39.71 -29.54 -29.83
CA PHE A 650 -39.75 -28.09 -29.86
C PHE A 650 -38.40 -27.52 -29.43
N THR A 651 -37.97 -26.44 -30.08
CA THR A 651 -36.66 -25.83 -29.83
C THR A 651 -36.78 -24.36 -29.46
N ILE A 652 -36.13 -23.97 -28.36
CA ILE A 652 -35.82 -22.57 -28.03
C ILE A 652 -34.34 -22.34 -28.34
N LYS A 653 -34.05 -21.38 -29.21
CA LYS A 653 -32.67 -21.11 -29.64
C LYS A 653 -31.95 -20.15 -28.72
N ASN A 654 -30.64 -20.31 -28.61
CA ASN A 654 -29.72 -19.38 -27.94
C ASN A 654 -30.19 -18.97 -26.53
N VAL A 655 -30.23 -19.93 -25.62
CA VAL A 655 -30.74 -19.71 -24.26
C VAL A 655 -29.81 -18.81 -23.45
N THR A 656 -30.34 -17.69 -22.97
CA THR A 656 -29.61 -16.69 -22.17
C THR A 656 -30.11 -16.55 -20.73
N GLY A 657 -31.05 -17.39 -20.31
CA GLY A 657 -31.59 -17.38 -18.94
C GLY A 657 -32.36 -18.66 -18.60
N ASN A 658 -32.79 -18.79 -17.35
CA ASN A 658 -33.60 -19.93 -16.90
C ASN A 658 -34.89 -20.06 -17.72
N LEU A 659 -35.24 -21.27 -18.13
CA LEU A 659 -36.44 -21.52 -18.92
C LEU A 659 -37.58 -22.03 -18.02
N ASN A 660 -38.77 -21.48 -18.20
CA ASN A 660 -39.99 -22.00 -17.62
C ASN A 660 -41.02 -22.20 -18.73
N ILE A 661 -41.32 -23.44 -19.07
CA ILE A 661 -42.09 -23.81 -20.27
C ILE A 661 -43.35 -24.54 -19.83
N LYS A 662 -44.50 -23.95 -20.14
CA LYS A 662 -45.82 -24.51 -19.87
C LYS A 662 -46.67 -24.54 -21.13
N ALA A 663 -47.60 -25.48 -21.19
CA ALA A 663 -48.63 -25.54 -22.21
C ALA A 663 -49.68 -24.46 -21.90
N ALA A 664 -49.80 -23.48 -22.80
CA ALA A 664 -50.91 -22.51 -22.77
C ALA A 664 -52.21 -23.15 -23.28
N SER A 665 -52.11 -24.05 -24.27
CA SER A 665 -53.22 -24.88 -24.73
C SER A 665 -52.75 -26.25 -25.17
N LYS A 666 -53.61 -27.25 -25.00
CA LYS A 666 -53.42 -28.62 -25.47
C LYS A 666 -54.67 -29.04 -26.25
N THR A 667 -54.59 -29.05 -27.57
CA THR A 667 -55.73 -29.27 -28.47
C THR A 667 -55.58 -30.59 -29.21
N PRO A 668 -56.54 -31.53 -29.14
CA PRO A 668 -56.39 -32.82 -29.82
C PRO A 668 -56.38 -32.65 -31.34
N LYS A 669 -55.46 -33.34 -32.01
CA LYS A 669 -55.36 -33.37 -33.47
C LYS A 669 -56.58 -34.04 -34.08
N THR A 670 -56.88 -33.63 -35.30
CA THR A 670 -57.94 -34.24 -36.11
C THR A 670 -57.32 -35.03 -37.25
N TYR A 671 -57.72 -36.29 -37.37
CA TYR A 671 -57.25 -37.24 -38.38
C TYR A 671 -58.31 -37.41 -39.46
N THR A 672 -57.87 -37.52 -40.70
CA THR A 672 -58.76 -37.89 -41.81
C THR A 672 -59.24 -39.32 -41.61
N VAL A 673 -60.56 -39.53 -41.70
CA VAL A 673 -61.15 -40.87 -41.70
C VAL A 673 -61.46 -41.27 -43.13
N THR A 674 -60.91 -42.40 -43.55
CA THR A 674 -61.21 -43.03 -44.83
C THR A 674 -62.13 -44.22 -44.62
N VAL A 675 -63.12 -44.37 -45.50
CA VAL A 675 -63.97 -45.56 -45.55
C VAL A 675 -63.66 -46.31 -46.82
N GLU A 676 -63.19 -47.54 -46.67
CA GLU A 676 -62.74 -48.40 -47.76
C GLU A 676 -63.56 -49.70 -47.82
N GLY A 677 -63.43 -50.44 -48.92
CA GLY A 677 -64.16 -51.68 -49.17
C GLY A 677 -65.38 -51.53 -50.09
N ASP A 678 -65.95 -52.68 -50.48
CA ASP A 678 -67.05 -52.76 -51.47
C ASP A 678 -68.35 -52.13 -50.97
N GLY A 679 -68.59 -52.18 -49.65
CA GLY A 679 -69.75 -51.59 -48.98
C GLY A 679 -69.60 -50.10 -48.61
N LYS A 680 -68.51 -49.42 -49.03
CA LYS A 680 -68.23 -48.03 -48.59
C LYS A 680 -69.35 -47.03 -48.91
N ALA A 681 -70.12 -47.28 -49.98
CA ALA A 681 -71.23 -46.41 -50.37
C ALA A 681 -72.41 -46.47 -49.37
N ASP A 682 -72.51 -47.55 -48.59
CA ASP A 682 -73.56 -47.76 -47.60
C ASP A 682 -73.19 -47.15 -46.23
N VAL A 683 -71.95 -46.68 -46.08
CA VAL A 683 -71.45 -46.04 -44.85
C VAL A 683 -71.51 -44.52 -45.00
N THR A 684 -72.21 -43.87 -44.06
CA THR A 684 -72.17 -42.42 -43.86
C THR A 684 -71.32 -42.12 -42.64
N ALA A 685 -70.18 -41.48 -42.85
CA ALA A 685 -69.23 -41.15 -41.80
C ALA A 685 -68.67 -39.74 -42.01
N ALA A 686 -68.31 -39.03 -40.94
CA ALA A 686 -67.62 -37.75 -41.06
C ALA A 686 -66.20 -38.00 -41.61
N ASN A 687 -65.70 -37.14 -42.50
CA ASN A 687 -64.39 -37.34 -43.13
C ASN A 687 -63.20 -37.13 -42.18
N SER A 688 -63.43 -36.89 -40.89
CA SER A 688 -62.40 -36.70 -39.89
C SER A 688 -62.85 -37.10 -38.47
N ALA A 689 -61.88 -37.47 -37.63
CA ALA A 689 -62.05 -37.82 -36.23
C ALA A 689 -61.05 -37.06 -35.37
N THR A 690 -61.51 -36.50 -34.24
CA THR A 690 -60.66 -35.80 -33.30
C THR A 690 -60.14 -36.77 -32.24
N TYR A 691 -58.84 -36.71 -31.94
CA TYR A 691 -58.19 -37.60 -30.97
C TYR A 691 -58.84 -37.52 -29.58
N GLY A 692 -59.03 -38.67 -28.95
CA GLY A 692 -59.63 -38.77 -27.61
C GLY A 692 -61.14 -38.52 -27.56
N THR A 693 -61.82 -38.43 -28.72
CA THR A 693 -63.28 -38.29 -28.80
C THR A 693 -63.93 -39.51 -29.45
N ASP A 694 -65.15 -39.84 -29.03
CA ASP A 694 -65.91 -40.94 -29.64
C ASP A 694 -66.25 -40.62 -31.09
N TYR A 695 -65.85 -41.50 -32.02
CA TYR A 695 -66.17 -41.38 -33.44
C TYR A 695 -67.31 -42.33 -33.82
N SER A 696 -68.38 -41.79 -34.39
CA SER A 696 -69.56 -42.54 -34.81
C SER A 696 -69.75 -42.48 -36.33
N PHE A 697 -70.08 -43.62 -36.93
CA PHE A 697 -70.49 -43.73 -38.34
C PHE A 697 -71.78 -44.54 -38.44
N LYS A 698 -72.52 -44.35 -39.53
CA LYS A 698 -73.78 -45.06 -39.79
C LYS A 698 -73.61 -45.98 -40.99
N LEU A 699 -73.89 -47.26 -40.81
CA LEU A 699 -74.06 -48.21 -41.90
C LEU A 699 -75.55 -48.36 -42.24
N THR A 700 -75.94 -48.02 -43.47
CA THR A 700 -77.31 -48.24 -43.98
C THR A 700 -77.37 -49.60 -44.65
N LYS A 701 -77.80 -50.62 -43.90
CA LYS A 701 -77.82 -52.00 -44.39
C LYS A 701 -78.85 -52.17 -45.51
N ASP A 702 -78.44 -52.77 -46.62
CA ASP A 702 -79.33 -53.42 -47.58
C ASP A 702 -79.46 -54.91 -47.20
N ASP A 703 -80.69 -55.37 -47.00
CA ASP A 703 -81.02 -56.74 -46.56
C ASP A 703 -80.52 -57.84 -47.53
N LYS A 704 -80.08 -57.47 -48.73
CA LYS A 704 -79.48 -58.39 -49.72
C LYS A 704 -78.02 -58.74 -49.43
N TYR A 705 -77.34 -58.00 -48.55
CA TYR A 705 -75.92 -58.18 -48.26
C TYR A 705 -75.67 -58.42 -46.76
N ILE A 706 -74.58 -59.14 -46.46
CA ILE A 706 -74.02 -59.25 -45.11
C ILE A 706 -72.81 -58.33 -45.06
N TYR A 707 -72.76 -57.44 -44.08
CA TYR A 707 -71.66 -56.49 -43.90
C TYR A 707 -70.73 -56.95 -42.77
N GLU A 708 -69.44 -56.95 -43.05
CA GLU A 708 -68.37 -57.08 -42.06
C GLU A 708 -67.70 -55.71 -41.93
N VAL A 709 -67.54 -55.21 -40.70
CA VAL A 709 -66.99 -53.88 -40.43
C VAL A 709 -65.81 -53.99 -39.48
N THR A 710 -64.68 -53.40 -39.87
CA THR A 710 -63.45 -53.29 -39.08
C THR A 710 -63.07 -51.80 -38.99
N VAL A 711 -62.72 -51.34 -37.79
CA VAL A 711 -62.33 -49.94 -37.51
C VAL A 711 -60.84 -49.87 -37.22
#